data_AF-A0A9W2Y5D3-F1
#
_entry.id   AF-A0A9W2Y5D3-F1
#
_cell.length_a   1.000
_cell.length_b   1.000
_cell.length_c   1.000
_cell.angle_alpha   90.00
_cell.angle_beta   90.00
_cell.angle_gamma   90.00
#
_symmetry.space_group_name_H-M   'P 1'
#
loop_
_entity.id
_entity.type
_entity.pdbx_description
1 polymer ?
#
loop_
_entity_poly.entity_id
_entity_poly.type
_entity_poly.pdbx_seq_one_letter_code
_entity_poly.pdbx_strand_id
1 'polypeptide(L)'
;MTLYEAAPKLNKRGDALTLRMERFTALTFVLLASCLCRTFGQTCEGKCGTKLDSCSCHPTCESLQGCCTDYKEFCVDVRPYSGTILGGTDLVVLNASFNESSQIVCRFNHDITTVGYVDERSRGHCISPLLMETGWVPLQISSDNGTTFSRDGAWLSVHTGKLDNKLKAILVNSTKWQYYGTPTVGGRLEMMWNTSLVRAERVNVELWGYRETGDPYSDTWRGEWTYLYSLAKDQPNNGSFSFLPKPAEKGLSAWEVGSVRVSGSRHPDGAWNVEAAWTEDHALAWHLEDAFRHNSAAWALDKCLAWDRLEGELPRFLGEIVDCPCTLAQARADTGRFHTDYGCDIDKGSVCTYHPGSVHCVRAIQASPTYAAGQQCCYDSTGAQVLTADSIGGSTPDRAHDWGSPPFRSPPRVPGQSHWVYDVLSFYYCCLWSDHCRYYFKHRPSSDCRRYRPPGSGERIRIPPLLPFQRAPLTALPAPPAVVFGDPHFITFDGVSYSFNGKGEYTLVSSAKKQLTVQGRTEPVEGIKNNATKMTAVAMKEASSDVVEVRLGPNGLEVLRDQKGLSFAEQSWMDLQGVSVFSPTSTNVTVMFPSGAGVEVRLRAGTLTTSVLLPDAFAGDTLGLLGKMNGAAADDLVLSDGQPVRNHSDPEDLFSFGASWAVSHDAALFTYDSQKLLDEYYNAPRHDPDFIPEFWIPESPDDPLANEASQICSGEGSRFCRS
;
A
#
# COMPACT_ATOMS: atom_id res chain seq x y z
N MET A 1 -0.63 51.60 70.31
CA MET A 1 -1.50 51.28 71.45
C MET A 1 -0.89 50.04 72.09
N THR A 2 -0.25 50.23 73.25
CA THR A 2 -0.01 49.29 74.38
C THR A 2 0.01 47.77 74.11
N LEU A 3 0.87 46.92 74.67
CA LEU A 3 1.92 46.93 75.71
C LEU A 3 2.44 45.46 75.75
N TYR A 4 3.75 45.26 76.04
CA TYR A 4 4.38 44.28 76.96
C TYR A 4 3.88 42.82 77.03
N GLU A 5 4.70 41.77 77.17
CA GLU A 5 5.60 41.41 78.29
C GLU A 5 6.28 40.06 77.89
N ALA A 6 7.59 39.87 77.90
CA ALA A 6 8.51 39.57 79.01
C ALA A 6 9.02 38.10 79.01
N ALA A 7 10.34 37.98 79.12
CA ALA A 7 11.16 36.76 79.22
C ALA A 7 11.16 36.18 80.66
N PRO A 8 11.81 35.03 80.98
CA PRO A 8 13.28 34.94 81.15
C PRO A 8 13.92 33.58 80.73
N LYS A 9 15.14 33.54 80.16
CA LYS A 9 16.48 33.37 80.80
C LYS A 9 16.65 32.21 81.81
N LEU A 10 17.60 31.31 81.55
CA LEU A 10 18.93 31.14 82.22
C LEU A 10 19.46 29.70 81.95
N ASN A 11 20.64 29.54 81.30
CA ASN A 11 21.99 29.28 81.90
C ASN A 11 22.11 27.83 82.46
N LYS A 12 23.16 27.01 82.26
CA LYS A 12 24.60 27.19 82.09
C LYS A 12 25.18 25.84 81.61
N ARG A 13 26.13 25.85 80.66
CA ARG A 13 27.53 25.37 80.76
C ARG A 13 27.80 24.09 81.57
N GLY A 14 28.49 23.15 80.92
CA GLY A 14 29.33 22.16 81.59
C GLY A 14 29.75 21.04 80.65
N ASP A 15 30.82 21.25 79.88
CA ASP A 15 31.54 20.21 79.15
C ASP A 15 32.10 19.15 80.11
N ALA A 16 32.02 17.86 79.75
CA ALA A 16 33.16 17.10 79.22
C ALA A 16 32.98 15.58 79.31
N LEU A 17 33.64 14.91 78.35
CA LEU A 17 34.11 13.52 78.34
C LEU A 17 33.17 12.38 77.90
N THR A 18 33.36 12.04 76.61
CA THR A 18 33.72 10.70 76.08
C THR A 18 32.72 9.54 76.07
N LEU A 19 32.39 9.16 74.83
CA LEU A 19 32.58 7.82 74.24
C LEU A 19 31.90 6.63 74.95
N ARG A 20 30.73 6.24 74.45
CA ARG A 20 30.45 4.97 73.73
C ARG A 20 28.94 4.71 73.76
N MET A 21 28.43 4.25 72.61
CA MET A 21 27.03 3.95 72.29
C MET A 21 26.22 5.14 71.80
N GLU A 22 26.50 5.55 70.56
CA GLU A 22 25.49 5.98 69.57
C GLU A 22 26.20 6.28 68.23
N ARG A 23 26.76 5.22 67.64
CA ARG A 23 27.15 5.18 66.23
C ARG A 23 26.57 3.91 65.61
N PHE A 24 25.25 3.71 65.73
CA PHE A 24 24.56 2.64 64.99
C PHE A 24 23.11 2.98 64.58
N THR A 25 22.71 4.24 64.69
CA THR A 25 21.31 4.65 64.39
C THR A 25 21.18 5.87 63.46
N ALA A 26 22.30 6.41 62.96
CA ALA A 26 22.28 7.55 62.04
C ALA A 26 22.82 7.23 60.62
N LEU A 27 23.40 6.05 60.39
CA LEU A 27 23.80 5.62 59.04
C LEU A 27 22.73 4.79 58.33
N THR A 28 21.73 4.28 59.06
CA THR A 28 20.64 3.49 58.50
C THR A 28 19.48 4.35 57.97
N PHE A 29 19.33 5.62 58.38
CA PHE A 29 18.23 6.47 57.90
C PHE A 29 18.54 7.27 56.62
N VAL A 30 19.80 7.40 56.21
CA VAL A 30 20.17 7.97 54.89
C VAL A 30 20.36 6.88 53.82
N LEU A 31 20.55 5.62 54.24
CA LEU A 31 20.55 4.45 53.34
C LEU A 31 19.16 3.78 53.18
N LEU A 32 18.15 4.16 53.98
CA LEU A 32 16.75 3.70 53.79
C LEU A 32 15.82 4.74 53.15
N ALA A 33 16.24 6.00 53.03
CA ALA A 33 15.56 7.02 52.21
C ALA A 33 16.13 7.15 50.79
N SER A 34 17.07 6.28 50.40
CA SER A 34 17.67 6.19 49.06
C SER A 34 17.28 4.91 48.31
N CYS A 35 16.32 4.13 48.82
CA CYS A 35 15.88 2.88 48.17
C CYS A 35 14.35 2.73 48.06
N LEU A 36 13.60 3.85 48.03
CA LEU A 36 12.14 3.87 47.82
C LEU A 36 11.66 4.99 46.87
N CYS A 37 12.52 5.50 46.00
CA CYS A 37 12.04 5.76 44.64
C CYS A 37 11.97 4.39 43.98
N ARG A 38 10.82 3.70 44.11
CA ARG A 38 10.39 2.87 42.99
C ARG A 38 10.33 3.86 41.84
N THR A 39 11.30 3.80 40.92
CA THR A 39 11.09 4.33 39.59
C THR A 39 9.78 3.69 39.15
N PHE A 40 8.68 4.44 39.13
CA PHE A 40 7.50 3.99 38.42
C PHE A 40 8.03 3.78 36.99
N GLY A 41 8.11 2.52 36.56
CA GLY A 41 8.54 2.20 35.21
C GLY A 41 7.72 3.04 34.26
N GLN A 42 8.38 3.72 33.33
CA GLN A 42 7.67 4.48 32.32
C GLN A 42 6.80 3.51 31.51
N THR A 43 5.57 3.93 31.22
CA THR A 43 4.54 3.09 30.60
C THR A 43 4.27 3.50 29.16
N CYS A 44 3.94 2.52 28.31
CA CYS A 44 3.49 2.74 26.95
C CYS A 44 1.99 2.97 26.77
N GLU A 45 1.20 2.90 27.84
CA GLU A 45 -0.22 3.22 27.80
C GLU A 45 -0.45 4.65 27.26
N GLY A 46 -1.15 4.75 26.12
CA GLY A 46 -1.40 6.02 25.44
C GLY A 46 -0.15 6.74 24.90
N LYS A 47 0.98 6.03 24.77
CA LYS A 47 2.28 6.59 24.36
C LYS A 47 2.96 5.82 23.23
N CYS A 48 2.25 4.96 22.52
CA CYS A 48 2.77 4.24 21.37
C CYS A 48 3.35 5.20 20.32
N GLY A 49 4.53 4.88 19.79
CA GLY A 49 5.25 5.75 18.86
C GLY A 49 6.15 6.80 19.53
N THR A 50 6.28 6.85 20.85
CA THR A 50 7.13 7.85 21.54
C THR A 50 8.38 7.24 22.18
N LYS A 51 9.46 8.02 22.28
CA LYS A 51 10.67 7.67 23.07
C LYS A 51 10.54 8.31 24.45
N LEU A 52 10.80 7.56 25.52
CA LEU A 52 10.75 8.04 26.91
C LEU A 52 12.16 8.14 27.49
N ASP A 53 12.32 8.70 28.69
CA ASP A 53 13.64 8.97 29.27
C ASP A 53 14.46 7.70 29.58
N SER A 54 13.80 6.60 29.95
CA SER A 54 14.44 5.36 30.43
C SER A 54 14.15 4.13 29.57
N CYS A 55 13.16 4.21 28.68
CA CYS A 55 12.76 3.16 27.75
C CYS A 55 12.04 3.79 26.55
N SER A 56 11.60 2.98 25.59
CA SER A 56 10.93 3.48 24.39
C SER A 56 9.63 2.72 24.11
N CYS A 57 8.63 3.44 23.61
CA CYS A 57 7.38 2.93 23.05
C CYS A 57 7.33 3.12 21.53
N HIS A 58 8.43 3.58 20.93
CA HIS A 58 8.61 3.69 19.50
C HIS A 58 8.97 2.33 18.90
N PRO A 59 8.45 1.93 17.71
CA PRO A 59 8.65 0.60 17.12
C PRO A 59 10.10 0.12 17.03
N THR A 60 11.04 1.04 16.80
CA THR A 60 12.49 0.73 16.74
C THR A 60 13.07 0.21 18.06
N CYS A 61 12.34 0.31 19.18
CA CYS A 61 12.78 -0.19 20.47
C CYS A 61 12.99 -1.71 20.47
N GLU A 62 12.27 -2.45 19.61
CA GLU A 62 12.34 -3.91 19.56
C GLU A 62 13.72 -4.35 19.07
N SER A 63 14.14 -3.81 17.93
CA SER A 63 15.46 -4.06 17.34
C SER A 63 16.60 -3.52 18.22
N LEU A 64 16.40 -2.35 18.86
CA LEU A 64 17.37 -1.74 19.77
C LEU A 64 17.40 -2.35 21.18
N GLN A 65 16.50 -3.29 21.50
CA GLN A 65 16.35 -3.91 22.82
C GLN A 65 16.14 -2.89 23.96
N GLY A 66 15.46 -1.78 23.67
CA GLY A 66 15.22 -0.66 24.58
C GLY A 66 13.74 -0.41 24.91
N CYS A 67 12.86 -1.37 24.61
CA CYS A 67 11.42 -1.20 24.85
C CYS A 67 11.09 -1.09 26.34
N CYS A 68 10.04 -0.32 26.66
CA CYS A 68 9.42 -0.40 27.98
C CYS A 68 8.87 -1.82 28.21
N THR A 69 8.84 -2.26 29.46
CA THR A 69 8.44 -3.62 29.82
C THR A 69 7.01 -3.97 29.42
N ASP A 70 6.16 -2.96 29.28
CA ASP A 70 4.74 -3.04 28.91
C ASP A 70 4.48 -2.66 27.45
N TYR A 71 5.52 -2.49 26.61
CA TYR A 71 5.37 -2.06 25.22
C TYR A 71 4.42 -2.97 24.43
N LYS A 72 4.61 -4.29 24.47
CA LYS A 72 3.73 -5.24 23.76
C LYS A 72 2.35 -5.44 24.41
N GLU A 73 2.16 -4.96 25.64
CA GLU A 73 0.86 -4.99 26.32
C GLU A 73 -0.04 -3.85 25.84
N PHE A 74 0.55 -2.67 25.54
CA PHE A 74 -0.19 -1.47 25.13
C PHE A 74 -0.06 -1.13 23.64
N CYS A 75 1.07 -1.38 23.01
CA CYS A 75 1.30 -1.20 21.57
C CYS A 75 1.21 -2.57 20.90
N VAL A 76 -0.01 -2.97 20.58
CA VAL A 76 -0.35 -4.35 20.24
C VAL A 76 -0.32 -4.59 18.73
N ASP A 77 0.08 -5.81 18.37
CA ASP A 77 -0.13 -6.35 17.04
C ASP A 77 -1.32 -7.33 17.08
N VAL A 78 -1.95 -7.59 15.94
CA VAL A 78 -3.15 -8.44 15.85
C VAL A 78 -3.00 -9.49 14.76
N ARG A 79 -3.76 -10.60 14.87
CA ARG A 79 -3.80 -11.65 13.85
C ARG A 79 -5.21 -12.21 13.61
N PRO A 80 -5.67 -12.34 12.34
CA PRO A 80 -5.06 -11.72 11.16
C PRO A 80 -4.94 -10.20 11.35
N TYR A 81 -4.02 -9.55 10.62
CA TYR A 81 -3.88 -8.09 10.65
C TYR A 81 -4.71 -7.40 9.56
N SER A 82 -5.33 -8.18 8.67
CA SER A 82 -6.15 -7.70 7.57
C SER A 82 -7.48 -8.45 7.44
N GLY A 83 -8.45 -7.82 6.78
CA GLY A 83 -9.72 -8.44 6.42
C GLY A 83 -10.54 -7.58 5.46
N THR A 84 -11.67 -8.12 5.01
CA THR A 84 -12.56 -7.44 4.05
C THR A 84 -13.11 -6.13 4.61
N ILE A 85 -13.32 -5.15 3.73
CA ILE A 85 -14.10 -3.93 4.00
C ILE A 85 -15.50 -4.23 4.56
N LEU A 86 -16.07 -5.41 4.31
CA LEU A 86 -17.41 -5.80 4.80
C LEU A 86 -17.45 -6.20 6.28
N GLY A 87 -16.28 -6.28 6.94
CA GLY A 87 -16.16 -6.67 8.34
C GLY A 87 -16.41 -8.14 8.63
N GLY A 88 -16.53 -8.47 9.91
CA GLY A 88 -16.81 -9.82 10.42
C GLY A 88 -15.58 -10.70 10.62
N THR A 89 -14.38 -10.19 10.38
CA THR A 89 -13.14 -10.93 10.67
C THR A 89 -12.87 -10.91 12.17
N ASP A 90 -12.71 -12.09 12.76
CA ASP A 90 -12.29 -12.25 14.15
C ASP A 90 -10.76 -12.20 14.25
N LEU A 91 -10.24 -11.18 14.91
CA LEU A 91 -8.82 -10.96 15.12
C LEU A 91 -8.44 -11.11 16.59
N VAL A 92 -7.34 -11.81 16.84
CA VAL A 92 -6.77 -11.97 18.17
C VAL A 92 -5.70 -10.91 18.43
N VAL A 93 -5.73 -10.33 19.63
CA VAL A 93 -4.70 -9.43 20.14
C VAL A 93 -3.49 -10.24 20.57
N LEU A 94 -2.32 -9.91 20.04
CA LEU A 94 -1.08 -10.61 20.33
C LEU A 94 -0.38 -9.98 21.53
N ASN A 95 0.24 -10.82 22.35
CA ASN A 95 1.17 -10.43 23.41
C ASN A 95 0.61 -9.49 24.49
N ALA A 96 -0.72 -9.34 24.56
CA ALA A 96 -1.44 -8.66 25.62
C ALA A 96 -2.30 -9.64 26.42
N SER A 97 -2.43 -9.42 27.73
CA SER A 97 -3.16 -10.30 28.64
C SER A 97 -4.49 -9.69 29.09
N PHE A 98 -5.55 -10.47 29.04
CA PHE A 98 -6.89 -10.04 29.43
C PHE A 98 -7.46 -10.93 30.52
N ASN A 99 -8.09 -10.34 31.54
CA ASN A 99 -8.86 -11.10 32.53
C ASN A 99 -10.09 -11.71 31.84
N GLU A 100 -10.48 -12.93 32.21
CA GLU A 100 -11.70 -13.58 31.70
C GLU A 100 -12.97 -12.75 31.90
N SER A 101 -12.99 -11.88 32.93
CA SER A 101 -14.09 -10.95 33.19
C SER A 101 -14.01 -9.63 32.40
N SER A 102 -12.97 -9.43 31.58
CA SER A 102 -12.78 -8.19 30.81
C SER A 102 -13.88 -8.01 29.78
N GLN A 103 -14.43 -6.80 29.69
CA GLN A 103 -15.43 -6.45 28.68
C GLN A 103 -14.74 -5.74 27.53
N ILE A 104 -14.43 -6.50 26.48
CA ILE A 104 -13.65 -6.02 25.34
C ILE A 104 -14.52 -5.16 24.41
N VAL A 105 -14.07 -3.94 24.16
CA VAL A 105 -14.63 -3.05 23.13
C VAL A 105 -13.51 -2.57 22.23
N CYS A 106 -13.66 -2.73 20.92
CA CYS A 106 -12.64 -2.38 19.95
C CYS A 106 -13.14 -1.23 19.08
N ARG A 107 -12.33 -0.18 18.93
CA ARG A 107 -12.64 1.03 18.16
C ARG A 107 -11.75 1.08 16.93
N PHE A 108 -12.37 1.03 15.76
CA PHE A 108 -11.73 1.11 14.46
C PHE A 108 -11.96 2.50 13.86
N ASN A 109 -10.94 3.01 13.17
CA ASN A 109 -10.95 4.32 12.54
C ASN A 109 -11.52 5.45 13.43
N HIS A 110 -11.15 5.43 14.71
CA HIS A 110 -11.53 6.41 15.73
C HIS A 110 -13.01 6.48 16.17
N ASP A 111 -13.97 6.01 15.37
CA ASP A 111 -15.40 6.21 15.65
C ASP A 111 -16.24 4.91 15.67
N ILE A 112 -15.80 3.84 15.01
CA ILE A 112 -16.61 2.61 14.88
C ILE A 112 -16.24 1.61 15.97
N THR A 113 -17.17 1.37 16.90
CA THR A 113 -16.97 0.40 17.99
C THR A 113 -17.61 -0.96 17.73
N THR A 114 -16.89 -2.04 18.02
CA THR A 114 -17.38 -3.41 18.02
C THR A 114 -17.18 -4.08 19.38
N VAL A 115 -17.99 -5.10 19.67
CA VAL A 115 -17.88 -5.88 20.90
C VAL A 115 -16.94 -7.06 20.65
N GLY A 116 -15.94 -7.19 21.50
CA GLY A 116 -14.98 -8.29 21.51
C GLY A 116 -15.28 -9.32 22.59
N TYR A 117 -14.35 -10.24 22.80
CA TYR A 117 -14.42 -11.22 23.89
C TYR A 117 -13.02 -11.68 24.30
N VAL A 118 -12.93 -12.43 25.41
CA VAL A 118 -11.70 -13.08 25.87
C VAL A 118 -11.82 -14.58 25.68
N ASP A 119 -10.81 -15.22 25.10
CA ASP A 119 -10.79 -16.67 24.90
C ASP A 119 -10.29 -17.44 26.13
N GLU A 120 -10.36 -18.77 26.08
CA GLU A 120 -9.90 -19.68 27.15
C GLU A 120 -8.41 -19.56 27.49
N ARG A 121 -7.64 -18.82 26.68
CA ARG A 121 -6.20 -18.57 26.88
C ARG A 121 -5.94 -17.14 27.33
N SER A 122 -6.95 -16.43 27.80
CA SER A 122 -6.86 -15.03 28.27
C SER A 122 -6.41 -14.05 27.17
N ARG A 123 -6.71 -14.36 25.90
CA ARG A 123 -6.43 -13.47 24.76
C ARG A 123 -7.68 -12.69 24.39
N GLY A 124 -7.51 -11.40 24.15
CA GLY A 124 -8.57 -10.53 23.66
C GLY A 124 -8.81 -10.76 22.17
N HIS A 125 -10.09 -10.73 21.78
CA HIS A 125 -10.54 -10.83 20.41
C HIS A 125 -11.40 -9.62 20.05
N CYS A 126 -11.24 -9.11 18.83
CA CYS A 126 -12.11 -8.10 18.24
C CYS A 126 -12.77 -8.66 16.97
N ILE A 127 -13.96 -8.17 16.65
CA ILE A 127 -14.59 -8.42 15.35
C ILE A 127 -14.45 -7.15 14.51
N SER A 128 -13.91 -7.26 13.30
CA SER A 128 -13.80 -6.11 12.40
C SER A 128 -15.19 -5.60 11.98
N PRO A 129 -15.40 -4.27 11.91
CA PRO A 129 -16.68 -3.72 11.46
C PRO A 129 -16.74 -3.59 9.93
N LEU A 130 -17.92 -3.21 9.42
CA LEU A 130 -18.03 -2.64 8.08
C LEU A 130 -17.20 -1.34 8.01
N LEU A 131 -16.25 -1.31 7.09
CA LEU A 131 -15.36 -0.19 6.81
C LEU A 131 -15.48 0.16 5.33
N MET A 132 -16.18 1.24 5.00
CA MET A 132 -16.41 1.68 3.61
C MET A 132 -15.17 2.39 3.01
N GLU A 133 -13.98 1.89 3.31
CA GLU A 133 -12.66 2.45 3.02
C GLU A 133 -11.59 1.34 3.01
N THR A 134 -10.53 1.52 2.23
CA THR A 134 -9.36 0.62 2.19
C THR A 134 -8.14 1.27 2.84
N GLY A 135 -7.18 0.44 3.26
CA GLY A 135 -5.92 0.87 3.85
C GLY A 135 -5.84 0.64 5.35
N TRP A 136 -4.73 1.08 5.95
CA TRP A 136 -4.50 0.95 7.38
C TRP A 136 -5.35 1.93 8.19
N VAL A 137 -6.13 1.41 9.13
CA VAL A 137 -6.93 2.19 10.07
C VAL A 137 -6.43 1.97 11.51
N PRO A 138 -6.48 2.99 12.37
CA PRO A 138 -6.18 2.83 13.79
C PRO A 138 -7.16 1.87 14.47
N LEU A 139 -6.62 1.01 15.34
CA LEU A 139 -7.37 0.10 16.19
C LEU A 139 -7.06 0.42 17.65
N GLN A 140 -8.08 0.74 18.44
CA GLN A 140 -7.93 0.94 19.88
C GLN A 140 -8.75 -0.08 20.64
N ILE A 141 -8.22 -0.63 21.73
CA ILE A 141 -8.88 -1.72 22.47
C ILE A 141 -9.07 -1.31 23.93
N SER A 142 -10.31 -1.45 24.39
CA SER A 142 -10.75 -1.28 25.76
C SER A 142 -10.96 -2.66 26.41
N SER A 143 -10.61 -2.77 27.69
CA SER A 143 -10.93 -3.93 28.53
C SER A 143 -11.99 -3.64 29.61
N ASP A 144 -12.53 -2.42 29.63
CA ASP A 144 -13.43 -1.86 30.65
C ASP A 144 -14.73 -1.31 30.03
N ASN A 145 -15.26 -2.04 29.05
CA ASN A 145 -16.54 -1.75 28.38
C ASN A 145 -16.58 -0.39 27.67
N GLY A 146 -15.45 0.00 27.06
CA GLY A 146 -15.32 1.25 26.30
C GLY A 146 -15.12 2.50 27.15
N THR A 147 -14.88 2.36 28.46
CA THR A 147 -14.61 3.50 29.34
C THR A 147 -13.24 4.11 29.04
N THR A 148 -12.22 3.26 28.86
CA THR A 148 -10.87 3.65 28.47
C THR A 148 -10.36 2.77 27.33
N PHE A 149 -9.59 3.37 26.42
CA PHE A 149 -8.94 2.69 25.30
C PHE A 149 -7.43 2.74 25.53
N SER A 150 -6.92 1.79 26.31
CA SER A 150 -5.54 1.80 26.79
C SER A 150 -4.54 1.19 25.81
N ARG A 151 -5.01 0.34 24.88
CA ARG A 151 -4.16 -0.36 23.91
C ARG A 151 -4.38 0.18 22.50
N ASP A 152 -3.28 0.43 21.79
CA ASP A 152 -3.24 0.93 20.43
C ASP A 152 -2.62 -0.12 19.50
N GLY A 153 -3.26 -0.35 18.36
CA GLY A 153 -2.83 -1.22 17.28
C GLY A 153 -3.29 -0.67 15.93
N ALA A 154 -3.22 -1.50 14.90
CA ALA A 154 -3.65 -1.12 13.55
C ALA A 154 -4.33 -2.29 12.84
N TRP A 155 -5.24 -1.97 11.92
CA TRP A 155 -6.00 -2.93 11.13
C TRP A 155 -5.93 -2.56 9.66
N LEU A 156 -5.71 -3.52 8.77
CA LEU A 156 -5.71 -3.30 7.32
C LEU A 156 -7.07 -3.67 6.72
N SER A 157 -7.81 -2.66 6.25
CA SER A 157 -9.08 -2.82 5.54
C SER A 157 -8.83 -3.09 4.05
N VAL A 158 -9.30 -4.23 3.55
CA VAL A 158 -8.94 -4.74 2.22
C VAL A 158 -10.17 -4.83 1.31
N HIS A 159 -10.01 -4.36 0.08
CA HIS A 159 -10.99 -4.51 -1.00
C HIS A 159 -11.38 -6.00 -1.19
N THR A 160 -12.67 -6.30 -1.30
CA THR A 160 -13.21 -7.68 -1.41
C THR A 160 -12.55 -8.49 -2.52
N GLY A 161 -12.33 -7.88 -3.69
CA GLY A 161 -11.66 -8.49 -4.85
C GLY A 161 -10.16 -8.70 -4.69
N LYS A 162 -9.48 -7.95 -3.80
CA LYS A 162 -8.04 -8.11 -3.52
C LYS A 162 -7.75 -9.08 -2.38
N LEU A 163 -8.75 -9.39 -1.55
CA LEU A 163 -8.62 -10.31 -0.42
C LEU A 163 -8.33 -11.74 -0.89
N ASP A 164 -7.40 -12.44 -0.21
CA ASP A 164 -7.08 -13.84 -0.48
C ASP A 164 -8.33 -14.73 -0.37
N ASN A 165 -8.48 -15.68 -1.31
CA ASN A 165 -9.61 -16.62 -1.36
C ASN A 165 -9.79 -17.44 -0.07
N LYS A 166 -8.74 -17.64 0.73
CA LYS A 166 -8.79 -18.34 2.02
C LYS A 166 -9.52 -17.56 3.11
N LEU A 167 -9.70 -16.25 2.93
CA LEU A 167 -10.29 -15.32 3.89
C LEU A 167 -11.73 -14.92 3.51
N LYS A 168 -12.31 -15.51 2.46
CA LYS A 168 -13.67 -15.20 1.98
C LYS A 168 -14.47 -16.44 1.63
N ALA A 169 -15.78 -16.28 1.52
CA ALA A 169 -16.67 -17.26 0.92
C ALA A 169 -16.58 -17.15 -0.61
N ILE A 170 -16.70 -18.27 -1.31
CA ILE A 170 -16.48 -18.39 -2.76
C ILE A 170 -17.76 -18.87 -3.42
N LEU A 171 -18.19 -18.17 -4.47
CA LEU A 171 -19.24 -18.63 -5.38
C LEU A 171 -18.63 -19.70 -6.30
N VAL A 172 -19.15 -20.94 -6.27
CA VAL A 172 -18.57 -22.07 -7.03
C VAL A 172 -18.58 -21.80 -8.55
N ASN A 173 -19.60 -21.11 -9.05
CA ASN A 173 -19.70 -20.66 -10.43
C ASN A 173 -20.31 -19.26 -10.45
N SER A 174 -19.48 -18.22 -10.23
CA SER A 174 -19.93 -16.83 -10.15
C SER A 174 -20.73 -16.39 -11.39
N THR A 175 -20.35 -16.84 -12.60
CA THR A 175 -21.11 -16.57 -13.83
C THR A 175 -22.54 -17.09 -13.74
N LYS A 176 -22.75 -18.30 -13.22
CA LYS A 176 -24.10 -18.86 -13.06
C LYS A 176 -24.96 -18.04 -12.09
N TRP A 177 -24.38 -17.50 -11.03
CA TRP A 177 -25.07 -16.61 -10.10
C TRP A 177 -25.50 -15.31 -10.81
N GLN A 178 -24.60 -14.72 -11.58
CA GLN A 178 -24.80 -13.42 -12.23
C GLN A 178 -25.59 -13.47 -13.54
N TYR A 179 -25.87 -14.65 -14.09
CA TYR A 179 -26.73 -14.84 -15.27
C TYR A 179 -28.00 -15.63 -14.95
N TYR A 180 -28.28 -15.90 -13.68
CA TYR A 180 -29.41 -16.75 -13.32
C TYR A 180 -30.75 -16.15 -13.79
N GLY A 181 -31.53 -16.92 -14.54
CA GLY A 181 -32.80 -16.47 -15.09
C GLY A 181 -32.72 -15.88 -16.50
N THR A 182 -31.51 -15.68 -17.05
CA THR A 182 -31.35 -15.47 -18.50
C THR A 182 -31.63 -16.78 -19.25
N PRO A 183 -31.83 -16.75 -20.59
CA PRO A 183 -32.04 -17.96 -21.37
C PRO A 183 -30.97 -19.00 -21.08
N THR A 184 -31.38 -20.26 -20.88
CA THR A 184 -30.51 -21.43 -20.62
C THR A 184 -29.80 -21.49 -19.26
N VAL A 185 -29.90 -20.47 -18.41
CA VAL A 185 -29.19 -20.43 -17.10
C VAL A 185 -30.18 -20.62 -15.95
N GLY A 186 -30.05 -21.75 -15.25
CA GLY A 186 -30.90 -22.07 -14.09
C GLY A 186 -30.34 -23.20 -13.22
N GLY A 187 -31.18 -23.76 -12.36
CA GLY A 187 -30.82 -24.86 -11.45
C GLY A 187 -30.28 -24.41 -10.10
N ARG A 188 -29.52 -25.26 -9.39
CA ARG A 188 -29.01 -24.93 -8.05
C ARG A 188 -27.78 -24.02 -8.12
N LEU A 189 -27.71 -23.08 -7.18
CA LEU A 189 -26.54 -22.25 -6.94
C LEU A 189 -25.78 -22.80 -5.73
N GLU A 190 -24.45 -22.68 -5.77
CA GLU A 190 -23.54 -23.28 -4.79
C GLU A 190 -22.46 -22.27 -4.39
N MET A 191 -22.15 -22.27 -3.10
CA MET A 191 -21.06 -21.50 -2.50
C MET A 191 -20.34 -22.34 -1.45
N MET A 192 -19.09 -21.97 -1.18
CA MET A 192 -18.20 -22.66 -0.23
C MET A 192 -17.44 -21.66 0.63
N TRP A 193 -17.04 -22.05 1.83
CA TRP A 193 -16.17 -21.25 2.70
C TRP A 193 -15.32 -22.15 3.60
N ASN A 194 -14.24 -21.60 4.13
CA ASN A 194 -13.50 -22.27 5.19
C ASN A 194 -14.28 -22.13 6.51
N THR A 195 -14.64 -23.27 7.13
CA THR A 195 -15.44 -23.31 8.35
C THR A 195 -14.76 -22.60 9.53
N SER A 196 -13.43 -22.45 9.52
CA SER A 196 -12.71 -21.73 10.57
C SER A 196 -12.93 -20.21 10.56
N LEU A 197 -13.47 -19.64 9.47
CA LEU A 197 -13.78 -18.20 9.39
C LEU A 197 -15.02 -17.82 10.21
N VAL A 198 -15.84 -18.81 10.59
CA VAL A 198 -17.03 -18.62 11.41
C VAL A 198 -17.04 -19.70 12.49
N ARG A 199 -16.56 -19.38 13.69
CA ARG A 199 -16.48 -20.30 14.84
C ARG A 199 -17.85 -20.52 15.47
N ALA A 200 -18.70 -21.24 14.75
CA ALA A 200 -19.99 -21.70 15.20
C ALA A 200 -20.28 -23.11 14.63
N GLU A 201 -20.95 -23.96 15.42
CA GLU A 201 -21.42 -25.27 14.94
C GLU A 201 -22.51 -25.13 13.87
N ARG A 202 -23.29 -24.05 13.97
CA ARG A 202 -24.45 -23.77 13.12
C ARG A 202 -24.42 -22.33 12.62
N VAL A 203 -24.74 -22.12 11.35
CA VAL A 203 -24.62 -20.84 10.64
C VAL A 203 -25.93 -20.39 10.01
N ASN A 204 -26.07 -19.08 9.85
CA ASN A 204 -27.05 -18.44 8.98
C ASN A 204 -26.36 -18.06 7.67
N VAL A 205 -27.11 -18.15 6.56
CA VAL A 205 -26.68 -17.68 5.24
C VAL A 205 -27.61 -16.56 4.83
N GLU A 206 -27.05 -15.37 4.66
CA GLU A 206 -27.81 -14.12 4.56
C GLU A 206 -27.47 -13.36 3.28
N LEU A 207 -28.48 -12.80 2.62
CA LEU A 207 -28.29 -11.88 1.51
C LEU A 207 -28.24 -10.44 2.02
N TRP A 208 -27.19 -9.74 1.63
CA TRP A 208 -27.01 -8.31 1.86
C TRP A 208 -26.97 -7.58 0.52
N GLY A 209 -27.74 -6.51 0.40
CA GLY A 209 -27.79 -5.66 -0.79
C GLY A 209 -27.03 -4.36 -0.56
N TYR A 210 -26.45 -3.84 -1.64
CA TYR A 210 -25.87 -2.50 -1.68
C TYR A 210 -26.63 -1.61 -2.66
N ARG A 211 -26.77 -0.33 -2.30
CA ARG A 211 -27.28 0.71 -3.20
C ARG A 211 -26.70 2.06 -2.84
N GLU A 212 -26.89 3.01 -3.74
CA GLU A 212 -26.59 4.40 -3.49
C GLU A 212 -27.82 5.28 -3.71
N THR A 213 -28.01 6.25 -2.81
CA THR A 213 -29.18 7.14 -2.79
C THR A 213 -28.77 8.59 -2.56
N GLY A 214 -29.69 9.52 -2.82
CA GLY A 214 -29.42 10.97 -2.77
C GLY A 214 -28.99 11.53 -4.11
N ASP A 215 -28.62 12.81 -4.13
CA ASP A 215 -28.26 13.50 -5.37
C ASP A 215 -26.78 13.27 -5.70
N PRO A 216 -26.43 12.82 -6.93
CA PRO A 216 -25.04 12.62 -7.34
C PRO A 216 -24.16 13.86 -7.18
N TYR A 217 -22.93 13.64 -6.72
CA TYR A 217 -21.91 14.64 -6.37
C TYR A 217 -22.38 15.69 -5.35
N SER A 218 -23.35 15.35 -4.50
CA SER A 218 -23.81 16.19 -3.39
C SER A 218 -23.49 15.59 -2.02
N ASP A 219 -23.62 16.41 -0.98
CA ASP A 219 -23.53 15.98 0.41
C ASP A 219 -24.66 15.02 0.83
N THR A 220 -25.66 14.77 -0.01
CA THR A 220 -26.73 13.79 0.27
C THR A 220 -26.47 12.42 -0.36
N TRP A 221 -25.46 12.29 -1.23
CA TRP A 221 -25.12 11.04 -1.89
C TRP A 221 -24.51 10.06 -0.88
N ARG A 222 -25.17 8.91 -0.68
CA ARG A 222 -24.77 7.92 0.33
C ARG A 222 -24.91 6.51 -0.21
N GLY A 223 -23.87 5.72 0.05
CA GLY A 223 -23.91 4.27 -0.10
C GLY A 223 -24.52 3.60 1.14
N GLU A 224 -25.34 2.58 0.94
CA GLU A 224 -26.04 1.86 1.99
C GLU A 224 -25.92 0.35 1.76
N TRP A 225 -25.45 -0.35 2.79
CA TRP A 225 -25.57 -1.80 2.91
C TRP A 225 -26.79 -2.16 3.76
N THR A 226 -27.60 -3.09 3.27
CA THR A 226 -28.84 -3.50 3.94
C THR A 226 -28.98 -5.01 3.94
N TYR A 227 -29.29 -5.59 5.11
CA TYR A 227 -29.73 -6.97 5.21
C TYR A 227 -31.09 -7.12 4.51
N LEU A 228 -31.19 -8.07 3.57
CA LEU A 228 -32.43 -8.30 2.83
C LEU A 228 -33.23 -9.43 3.47
N TYR A 229 -32.65 -10.63 3.53
CA TYR A 229 -33.25 -11.82 4.12
C TYR A 229 -32.24 -12.97 4.26
N SER A 230 -32.59 -13.98 5.05
CA SER A 230 -31.77 -15.19 5.23
C SER A 230 -32.17 -16.26 4.20
N LEU A 231 -31.21 -16.69 3.38
CA LEU A 231 -31.36 -17.80 2.44
C LEU A 231 -31.55 -19.13 3.16
N ALA A 232 -30.86 -19.30 4.29
CA ALA A 232 -31.05 -20.40 5.21
C ALA A 232 -30.66 -19.97 6.62
N LYS A 233 -31.28 -20.60 7.61
CA LYS A 233 -31.01 -20.36 9.03
C LYS A 233 -30.64 -21.66 9.69
N ASP A 234 -29.83 -21.53 10.75
CA ASP A 234 -29.51 -22.64 11.62
C ASP A 234 -29.05 -23.89 10.85
N GLN A 235 -28.10 -23.72 9.91
CA GLN A 235 -27.55 -24.81 9.10
C GLN A 235 -26.25 -25.33 9.71
N PRO A 236 -25.95 -26.64 9.63
CA PRO A 236 -24.65 -27.17 10.03
C PRO A 236 -23.50 -26.45 9.30
N ASN A 237 -22.45 -26.06 10.03
CA ASN A 237 -21.29 -25.40 9.45
C ASN A 237 -20.35 -26.40 8.74
N ASN A 238 -20.76 -26.88 7.57
CA ASN A 238 -20.04 -27.87 6.78
C ASN A 238 -19.19 -27.24 5.65
N GLY A 239 -19.06 -25.92 5.61
CA GLY A 239 -18.23 -25.20 4.62
C GLY A 239 -18.83 -25.11 3.22
N SER A 240 -20.11 -25.46 3.05
CA SER A 240 -20.80 -25.35 1.76
C SER A 240 -22.30 -25.08 1.96
N PHE A 241 -22.88 -24.37 1.00
CA PHE A 241 -24.32 -24.11 0.95
C PHE A 241 -24.82 -24.14 -0.49
N SER A 242 -26.03 -24.67 -0.68
CA SER A 242 -26.65 -24.73 -1.99
C SER A 242 -28.16 -24.62 -1.92
N PHE A 243 -28.73 -23.84 -2.84
CA PHE A 243 -30.16 -23.57 -2.88
C PHE A 243 -30.67 -23.42 -4.32
N LEU A 244 -32.00 -23.46 -4.48
CA LEU A 244 -32.67 -23.14 -5.73
C LEU A 244 -33.24 -21.71 -5.62
N PRO A 245 -32.73 -20.74 -6.39
CA PRO A 245 -33.18 -19.35 -6.32
C PRO A 245 -34.66 -19.17 -6.64
N LYS A 246 -35.34 -18.40 -5.81
CA LYS A 246 -36.68 -17.86 -6.06
C LYS A 246 -36.59 -16.36 -6.32
N PRO A 247 -37.46 -15.79 -7.18
CA PRO A 247 -37.57 -14.34 -7.31
C PRO A 247 -37.79 -13.70 -5.94
N ALA A 248 -37.22 -12.52 -5.73
CA ALA A 248 -37.39 -11.79 -4.48
C ALA A 248 -38.86 -11.40 -4.24
N GLU A 249 -39.21 -11.26 -2.96
CA GLU A 249 -40.50 -10.70 -2.57
C GLU A 249 -40.64 -9.24 -3.03
N LYS A 250 -41.89 -8.78 -3.17
CA LYS A 250 -42.19 -7.45 -3.69
C LYS A 250 -41.48 -6.35 -2.90
N GLY A 251 -40.71 -5.52 -3.59
CA GLY A 251 -39.95 -4.40 -3.00
C GLY A 251 -38.49 -4.72 -2.69
N LEU A 252 -38.07 -5.98 -2.76
CA LEU A 252 -36.69 -6.39 -2.58
C LEU A 252 -35.93 -6.52 -3.91
N SER A 253 -36.60 -6.85 -5.00
CA SER A 253 -35.96 -7.05 -6.32
C SER A 253 -35.22 -5.82 -6.90
N ALA A 254 -35.41 -4.64 -6.31
CA ALA A 254 -34.65 -3.43 -6.65
C ALA A 254 -33.18 -3.46 -6.17
N TRP A 255 -32.80 -4.44 -5.32
CA TRP A 255 -31.43 -4.65 -4.90
C TRP A 255 -30.70 -5.51 -5.94
N GLU A 256 -29.88 -4.87 -6.76
CA GLU A 256 -29.32 -5.48 -7.98
C GLU A 256 -27.84 -5.88 -7.83
N VAL A 257 -27.17 -5.41 -6.79
CA VAL A 257 -25.81 -5.80 -6.37
C VAL A 257 -25.80 -6.12 -4.88
N GLY A 258 -24.99 -7.10 -4.50
CA GLY A 258 -24.77 -7.43 -3.11
C GLY A 258 -23.82 -8.60 -2.89
N SER A 259 -23.83 -9.09 -1.66
CA SER A 259 -22.93 -10.14 -1.18
C SER A 259 -23.69 -11.11 -0.28
N VAL A 260 -23.27 -12.37 -0.26
CA VAL A 260 -23.80 -13.37 0.67
C VAL A 260 -22.88 -13.47 1.88
N ARG A 261 -23.49 -13.39 3.06
CA ARG A 261 -22.81 -13.52 4.35
C ARG A 261 -23.11 -14.87 4.98
N VAL A 262 -22.08 -15.49 5.54
CA VAL A 262 -22.20 -16.64 6.44
C VAL A 262 -21.84 -16.16 7.85
N SER A 263 -22.76 -16.29 8.80
CA SER A 263 -22.61 -15.83 10.18
C SER A 263 -23.03 -16.93 11.17
N GLY A 264 -22.59 -16.87 12.43
CA GLY A 264 -23.04 -17.82 13.44
C GLY A 264 -24.54 -17.70 13.75
N SER A 265 -25.26 -18.82 13.79
CA SER A 265 -26.72 -18.89 14.03
C SER A 265 -27.18 -18.31 15.37
N ARG A 266 -26.26 -18.16 16.34
CA ARG A 266 -26.48 -17.49 17.63
C ARG A 266 -26.78 -16.00 17.51
N HIS A 267 -26.41 -15.39 16.38
CA HIS A 267 -26.62 -13.96 16.15
C HIS A 267 -27.99 -13.71 15.50
N PRO A 268 -28.67 -12.60 15.83
CA PRO A 268 -29.86 -12.17 15.11
C PRO A 268 -29.57 -11.95 13.62
N ASP A 269 -30.57 -12.19 12.78
CA ASP A 269 -30.49 -11.86 11.36
C ASP A 269 -30.12 -10.39 11.17
N GLY A 270 -29.25 -10.11 10.20
CA GLY A 270 -28.88 -8.74 9.87
C GLY A 270 -28.03 -8.03 10.94
N ALA A 271 -27.59 -8.72 12.00
CA ALA A 271 -26.72 -8.12 13.00
C ALA A 271 -25.39 -7.71 12.36
N TRP A 272 -25.02 -6.43 12.43
CA TRP A 272 -23.70 -5.93 12.03
C TRP A 272 -22.61 -6.34 13.02
N ASN A 273 -21.35 -6.31 12.57
CA ASN A 273 -20.16 -6.48 13.40
C ASN A 273 -20.12 -7.82 14.17
N VAL A 274 -20.60 -8.89 13.54
CA VAL A 274 -20.54 -10.27 14.03
C VAL A 274 -19.53 -11.07 13.21
N GLU A 275 -18.93 -12.09 13.82
CA GLU A 275 -18.03 -13.02 13.13
C GLU A 275 -18.71 -13.60 11.88
N ALA A 276 -18.11 -13.35 10.72
CA ALA A 276 -18.71 -13.68 9.44
C ALA A 276 -17.68 -13.87 8.31
N ALA A 277 -18.05 -14.71 7.35
CA ALA A 277 -17.39 -14.80 6.04
C ALA A 277 -18.32 -14.23 4.96
N TRP A 278 -17.74 -13.53 3.99
CA TRP A 278 -18.48 -12.86 2.92
C TRP A 278 -18.05 -13.37 1.56
N THR A 279 -18.98 -13.43 0.61
CA THR A 279 -18.63 -13.53 -0.82
C THR A 279 -18.12 -12.18 -1.34
N GLU A 280 -17.50 -12.19 -2.51
CA GLU A 280 -17.34 -10.96 -3.28
C GLU A 280 -18.71 -10.39 -3.68
N ASP A 281 -18.70 -9.08 -3.95
CA ASP A 281 -19.80 -8.36 -4.57
C ASP A 281 -20.11 -8.99 -5.93
N HIS A 282 -21.39 -9.14 -6.23
CA HIS A 282 -21.82 -9.67 -7.52
C HIS A 282 -23.21 -9.16 -7.91
N ALA A 283 -23.50 -9.20 -9.21
CA ALA A 283 -24.83 -8.93 -9.72
C ALA A 283 -25.83 -9.98 -9.20
N LEU A 284 -26.95 -9.51 -8.63
CA LEU A 284 -27.96 -10.34 -8.00
C LEU A 284 -29.02 -10.83 -8.99
N ALA A 285 -28.63 -11.27 -10.20
CA ALA A 285 -29.58 -11.75 -11.23
C ALA A 285 -30.56 -12.82 -10.71
N TRP A 286 -30.05 -13.73 -9.88
CA TRP A 286 -30.82 -14.82 -9.25
C TRP A 286 -31.91 -14.34 -8.29
N HIS A 287 -31.79 -13.13 -7.75
CA HIS A 287 -32.71 -12.48 -6.84
C HIS A 287 -33.78 -11.65 -7.57
N LEU A 288 -33.55 -11.24 -8.82
CA LEU A 288 -34.46 -10.39 -9.58
C LEU A 288 -35.85 -11.01 -9.78
N GLU A 289 -36.82 -10.13 -10.01
CA GLU A 289 -38.24 -10.46 -10.16
C GLU A 289 -38.57 -11.31 -11.39
N ASP A 290 -39.80 -11.83 -11.43
CA ASP A 290 -40.28 -12.65 -12.55
C ASP A 290 -40.23 -11.95 -13.91
N ALA A 291 -40.33 -10.61 -13.95
CA ALA A 291 -40.20 -9.86 -15.21
C ALA A 291 -38.83 -10.07 -15.86
N PHE A 292 -37.75 -10.07 -15.07
CA PHE A 292 -36.40 -10.39 -15.56
C PHE A 292 -36.33 -11.84 -16.04
N ARG A 293 -36.91 -12.80 -15.31
CA ARG A 293 -36.90 -14.21 -15.70
C ARG A 293 -37.72 -14.51 -16.95
N HIS A 294 -38.78 -13.72 -17.19
CA HIS A 294 -39.63 -13.86 -18.36
C HIS A 294 -38.94 -13.34 -19.63
N ASN A 295 -38.31 -12.17 -19.54
CA ASN A 295 -37.56 -11.59 -20.65
C ASN A 295 -36.41 -10.70 -20.14
N SER A 296 -35.27 -11.34 -19.84
CA SER A 296 -34.11 -10.67 -19.26
C SER A 296 -33.55 -9.59 -20.18
N ALA A 297 -33.60 -9.80 -21.49
CA ALA A 297 -33.08 -8.85 -22.48
C ALA A 297 -33.90 -7.56 -22.56
N ALA A 298 -35.23 -7.66 -22.56
CA ALA A 298 -36.10 -6.47 -22.53
C ALA A 298 -35.95 -5.72 -21.20
N TRP A 299 -35.93 -6.44 -20.07
CA TRP A 299 -35.73 -5.83 -18.75
C TRP A 299 -34.38 -5.09 -18.67
N ALA A 300 -33.32 -5.72 -19.16
CA ALA A 300 -31.97 -5.15 -19.17
C ALA A 300 -31.87 -3.93 -20.10
N LEU A 301 -32.55 -3.95 -21.25
CA LEU A 301 -32.62 -2.78 -22.13
C LEU A 301 -33.29 -1.58 -21.45
N ASP A 302 -34.40 -1.78 -20.74
CA ASP A 302 -35.08 -0.70 -20.02
C ASP A 302 -34.17 -0.07 -18.96
N LYS A 303 -33.40 -0.90 -18.23
CA LYS A 303 -32.38 -0.45 -17.28
C LYS A 303 -31.23 0.29 -17.96
N CYS A 304 -30.72 -0.23 -19.07
CA CYS A 304 -29.67 0.41 -19.86
C CYS A 304 -30.09 1.80 -20.36
N LEU A 305 -31.33 1.97 -20.83
CA LEU A 305 -31.88 3.26 -21.27
C LEU A 305 -32.09 4.25 -20.12
N ALA A 306 -32.47 3.76 -18.94
CA ALA A 306 -32.53 4.59 -17.73
C ALA A 306 -31.14 5.07 -17.31
N TRP A 307 -30.15 4.19 -17.33
CA TRP A 307 -28.76 4.53 -17.04
C TRP A 307 -28.18 5.53 -18.07
N ASP A 308 -28.44 5.34 -19.39
CA ASP A 308 -28.00 6.28 -20.44
C ASP A 308 -28.52 7.71 -20.22
N ARG A 309 -29.76 7.84 -19.73
CA ARG A 309 -30.34 9.15 -19.37
C ARG A 309 -29.64 9.76 -18.16
N LEU A 310 -29.45 8.99 -17.09
CA LEU A 310 -28.77 9.45 -15.87
C LEU A 310 -27.34 9.91 -16.19
N GLU A 311 -26.57 9.12 -16.92
CA GLU A 311 -25.20 9.48 -17.31
C GLU A 311 -25.13 10.78 -18.13
N GLY A 312 -26.16 11.08 -18.91
CA GLY A 312 -26.27 12.35 -19.63
C GLY A 312 -26.48 13.58 -18.74
N GLU A 313 -26.93 13.39 -17.50
CA GLU A 313 -27.12 14.45 -16.50
C GLU A 313 -25.90 14.59 -15.56
N LEU A 314 -25.06 13.56 -15.46
CA LEU A 314 -23.90 13.55 -14.58
C LEU A 314 -22.70 14.35 -15.16
N PRO A 315 -21.82 14.88 -14.30
CA PRO A 315 -20.58 15.51 -14.72
C PRO A 315 -19.70 14.59 -15.57
N ARG A 316 -19.01 15.20 -16.55
CA ARG A 316 -18.07 14.52 -17.44
C ARG A 316 -16.71 14.37 -16.76
N PHE A 317 -16.29 13.13 -16.51
CA PHE A 317 -15.03 12.81 -15.83
C PHE A 317 -13.87 12.45 -16.77
N LEU A 318 -14.15 12.15 -18.05
CA LEU A 318 -13.16 11.67 -19.02
C LEU A 318 -11.94 12.59 -19.24
N GLY A 319 -12.02 13.87 -18.83
CA GLY A 319 -10.91 14.81 -18.96
C GLY A 319 -9.83 14.68 -17.88
N GLU A 320 -10.10 13.95 -16.79
CA GLU A 320 -9.19 13.84 -15.63
C GLU A 320 -8.49 12.48 -15.52
N ILE A 321 -8.93 11.49 -16.29
CA ILE A 321 -8.35 10.14 -16.27
C ILE A 321 -7.10 10.08 -17.14
N VAL A 322 -6.19 9.19 -16.77
CA VAL A 322 -4.97 8.92 -17.54
C VAL A 322 -5.28 8.11 -18.80
N ASP A 323 -4.61 8.42 -19.91
CA ASP A 323 -4.72 7.64 -21.15
C ASP A 323 -4.00 6.29 -21.03
N CYS A 324 -4.56 5.27 -21.67
CA CYS A 324 -3.97 3.93 -21.67
C CYS A 324 -2.64 3.87 -22.43
N PRO A 325 -1.68 3.04 -21.95
CA PRO A 325 -0.52 2.64 -22.73
C PRO A 325 -0.91 2.03 -24.09
N CYS A 326 -0.09 2.25 -25.12
CA CYS A 326 -0.39 1.73 -26.46
C CYS A 326 -0.25 0.21 -26.56
N THR A 327 0.61 -0.39 -25.72
CA THR A 327 0.90 -1.83 -25.77
C THR A 327 0.93 -2.43 -24.38
N LEU A 328 0.68 -3.75 -24.31
CA LEU A 328 0.79 -4.52 -23.07
C LEU A 328 2.20 -4.42 -22.45
N ALA A 329 3.24 -4.36 -23.28
CA ALA A 329 4.62 -4.21 -22.79
C ALA A 329 4.83 -2.86 -22.09
N GLN A 330 4.26 -1.77 -22.63
CA GLN A 330 4.29 -0.47 -21.96
C GLN A 330 3.48 -0.50 -20.67
N ALA A 331 2.30 -1.12 -20.69
CA ALA A 331 1.44 -1.24 -19.52
C ALA A 331 2.11 -1.99 -18.35
N ARG A 332 2.85 -3.07 -18.64
CA ARG A 332 3.60 -3.84 -17.63
C ARG A 332 4.88 -3.14 -17.17
N ALA A 333 5.41 -2.18 -17.93
CA ALA A 333 6.58 -1.40 -17.57
C ALA A 333 6.24 -0.13 -16.77
N ASP A 334 5.01 0.37 -16.89
CA ASP A 334 4.54 1.60 -16.25
C ASP A 334 3.91 1.33 -14.87
N THR A 335 4.70 0.70 -14.01
CA THR A 335 4.26 0.23 -12.69
C THR A 335 4.01 1.34 -11.68
N GLY A 336 4.40 2.59 -11.99
CA GLY A 336 4.11 3.78 -11.19
C GLY A 336 2.69 4.32 -11.37
N ARG A 337 2.07 4.10 -12.54
CA ARG A 337 0.72 4.61 -12.86
C ARG A 337 -0.32 3.51 -13.04
N PHE A 338 0.11 2.32 -13.46
CA PHE A 338 -0.77 1.21 -13.75
C PHE A 338 -0.38 -0.04 -12.97
N HIS A 339 -1.37 -0.84 -12.63
CA HIS A 339 -1.17 -2.13 -11.98
C HIS A 339 -2.15 -3.16 -12.52
N THR A 340 -1.73 -4.42 -12.54
CA THR A 340 -2.53 -5.55 -13.03
C THR A 340 -3.92 -5.62 -12.39
N ASP A 341 -4.93 -5.84 -13.21
CA ASP A 341 -6.30 -6.09 -12.78
C ASP A 341 -6.45 -7.53 -12.26
N TYR A 342 -7.01 -7.70 -11.06
CA TYR A 342 -7.13 -9.03 -10.44
C TYR A 342 -8.14 -9.95 -11.15
N GLY A 343 -9.06 -9.40 -11.95
CA GLY A 343 -10.04 -10.13 -12.75
C GLY A 343 -9.55 -10.52 -14.15
N CYS A 344 -8.46 -9.94 -14.65
CA CYS A 344 -7.91 -10.23 -15.98
C CYS A 344 -6.37 -10.18 -15.97
N ASP A 345 -5.77 -11.24 -15.44
CA ASP A 345 -4.32 -11.37 -15.25
C ASP A 345 -3.77 -12.60 -16.01
N ILE A 346 -2.80 -12.40 -16.91
CA ILE A 346 -2.25 -13.45 -17.77
C ILE A 346 -1.37 -14.40 -16.97
N ASP A 347 -0.70 -13.87 -15.95
CA ASP A 347 0.20 -14.61 -15.09
C ASP A 347 -0.59 -15.54 -14.13
N LYS A 348 -1.92 -15.36 -14.04
CA LYS A 348 -2.85 -16.18 -13.23
C LYS A 348 -3.91 -16.93 -14.06
N GLY A 349 -3.75 -17.00 -15.38
CA GLY A 349 -4.64 -17.80 -16.25
C GLY A 349 -5.94 -17.10 -16.68
N SER A 350 -5.98 -15.77 -16.63
CA SER A 350 -6.95 -14.84 -17.25
C SER A 350 -8.37 -15.33 -17.51
N VAL A 351 -9.32 -14.77 -16.76
CA VAL A 351 -10.77 -14.89 -17.04
C VAL A 351 -11.35 -13.48 -17.18
N CYS A 352 -11.08 -12.84 -18.32
CA CYS A 352 -11.44 -11.45 -18.61
C CYS A 352 -12.95 -11.30 -18.93
N THR A 353 -13.79 -11.58 -17.93
CA THR A 353 -15.26 -11.74 -18.05
C THR A 353 -15.93 -10.54 -18.71
N TYR A 354 -15.49 -9.33 -18.36
CA TYR A 354 -16.06 -8.07 -18.87
C TYR A 354 -15.31 -7.53 -20.11
N HIS A 355 -14.22 -8.19 -20.51
CA HIS A 355 -13.37 -7.77 -21.63
C HIS A 355 -13.04 -8.94 -22.57
N PRO A 356 -14.06 -9.53 -23.23
CA PRO A 356 -13.83 -10.66 -24.13
C PRO A 356 -12.86 -10.31 -25.27
N GLY A 357 -11.93 -11.22 -25.55
CA GLY A 357 -10.84 -11.01 -26.51
C GLY A 357 -9.57 -10.46 -25.88
N SER A 358 -9.63 -9.94 -24.65
CA SER A 358 -8.46 -9.53 -23.88
C SER A 358 -7.83 -10.73 -23.16
N VAL A 359 -6.51 -10.66 -22.97
CA VAL A 359 -5.73 -11.63 -22.16
C VAL A 359 -5.08 -10.97 -20.95
N HIS A 360 -5.13 -9.64 -20.84
CA HIS A 360 -4.59 -8.92 -19.70
C HIS A 360 -5.22 -7.54 -19.60
N CYS A 361 -5.54 -7.10 -18.39
CA CYS A 361 -5.91 -5.72 -18.13
C CYS A 361 -5.04 -5.13 -17.02
N VAL A 362 -4.81 -3.83 -17.12
CA VAL A 362 -4.25 -3.01 -16.02
C VAL A 362 -5.25 -1.92 -15.66
N ARG A 363 -5.21 -1.49 -14.40
CA ARG A 363 -5.95 -0.34 -13.90
C ARG A 363 -4.99 0.78 -13.57
N ALA A 364 -5.41 2.02 -13.80
CA ALA A 364 -4.76 3.16 -13.18
C ALA A 364 -4.78 2.96 -11.65
N ILE A 365 -3.66 3.26 -10.99
CA ILE A 365 -3.56 3.09 -9.53
C ILE A 365 -4.34 4.18 -8.79
N GLN A 366 -4.30 5.40 -9.36
CA GLN A 366 -4.89 6.60 -8.77
C GLN A 366 -6.20 6.93 -9.44
N ALA A 367 -7.22 7.25 -8.64
CA ALA A 367 -8.47 7.80 -9.12
C ALA A 367 -8.30 9.26 -9.56
N SER A 368 -9.16 9.73 -10.47
CA SER A 368 -9.22 11.14 -10.83
C SER A 368 -9.55 12.00 -9.60
N PRO A 369 -8.90 13.16 -9.41
CA PRO A 369 -9.01 13.94 -8.19
C PRO A 369 -10.44 14.43 -7.90
N THR A 370 -11.15 14.95 -8.89
CA THR A 370 -12.46 15.57 -8.66
C THR A 370 -13.58 14.53 -8.68
N TYR A 371 -13.58 13.63 -9.66
CA TYR A 371 -14.70 12.73 -9.90
C TYR A 371 -14.53 11.31 -9.36
N ALA A 372 -13.35 10.97 -8.82
CA ALA A 372 -13.01 9.62 -8.38
C ALA A 372 -13.15 8.52 -9.45
N ALA A 373 -13.00 8.90 -10.71
CA ALA A 373 -13.03 8.00 -11.85
C ALA A 373 -11.73 7.20 -11.99
N GLY A 374 -11.82 6.04 -12.62
CA GLY A 374 -10.68 5.17 -12.94
C GLY A 374 -10.49 4.97 -14.44
N GLN A 375 -9.41 4.28 -14.78
CA GLN A 375 -9.14 3.82 -16.14
C GLN A 375 -8.73 2.36 -16.09
N GLN A 376 -9.38 1.52 -16.90
CA GLN A 376 -8.98 0.15 -17.15
C GLN A 376 -8.53 0.00 -18.60
N CYS A 377 -7.35 -0.60 -18.79
CA CYS A 377 -6.69 -0.76 -20.08
C CYS A 377 -6.49 -2.24 -20.35
N CYS A 378 -7.11 -2.76 -21.41
CA CYS A 378 -7.12 -4.17 -21.72
C CYS A 378 -6.45 -4.45 -23.06
N TYR A 379 -5.72 -5.56 -23.13
CA TYR A 379 -4.87 -5.92 -24.25
C TYR A 379 -5.16 -7.34 -24.71
N ASP A 380 -5.12 -7.54 -26.03
CA ASP A 380 -5.26 -8.86 -26.65
C ASP A 380 -3.95 -9.67 -26.59
N SER A 381 -3.99 -10.88 -27.14
CA SER A 381 -2.84 -11.80 -27.19
C SER A 381 -1.68 -11.31 -28.05
N THR A 382 -1.88 -10.30 -28.91
CA THR A 382 -0.81 -9.63 -29.66
C THR A 382 -0.15 -8.51 -28.87
N GLY A 383 -0.75 -8.13 -27.73
CA GLY A 383 -0.32 -7.01 -26.90
C GLY A 383 -0.86 -5.66 -27.37
N ALA A 384 -1.80 -5.65 -28.32
CA ALA A 384 -2.47 -4.45 -28.79
C ALA A 384 -3.63 -4.08 -27.84
N GLN A 385 -3.84 -2.79 -27.65
CA GLN A 385 -4.96 -2.29 -26.86
C GLN A 385 -6.29 -2.65 -27.55
N VAL A 386 -7.22 -3.24 -26.81
CA VAL A 386 -8.57 -3.50 -27.28
C VAL A 386 -9.41 -2.23 -27.10
N LEU A 387 -10.08 -1.78 -28.16
CA LEU A 387 -10.87 -0.55 -28.16
C LEU A 387 -12.37 -0.84 -28.26
N THR A 388 -13.17 -0.03 -27.57
CA THR A 388 -14.66 -0.07 -27.58
C THR A 388 -15.26 0.22 -28.94
N ALA A 389 -14.52 0.88 -29.84
CA ALA A 389 -14.93 1.09 -31.23
C ALA A 389 -14.87 -0.21 -32.06
N ASP A 390 -13.97 -1.14 -31.69
CA ASP A 390 -13.68 -2.35 -32.46
C ASP A 390 -14.24 -3.62 -31.82
N SER A 391 -14.42 -3.63 -30.50
CA SER A 391 -14.83 -4.81 -29.74
C SER A 391 -15.63 -4.45 -28.49
N ILE A 392 -16.55 -5.34 -28.11
CA ILE A 392 -17.26 -5.24 -26.83
C ILE A 392 -16.35 -5.40 -25.61
N GLY A 393 -15.15 -5.98 -25.80
CA GLY A 393 -14.15 -6.15 -24.75
C GLY A 393 -13.12 -5.04 -24.66
N GLY A 394 -13.44 -3.86 -25.21
CA GLY A 394 -12.56 -2.70 -25.19
C GLY A 394 -12.14 -2.26 -23.78
N SER A 395 -11.03 -1.54 -23.72
CA SER A 395 -10.56 -0.78 -22.55
C SER A 395 -11.62 0.25 -22.16
N THR A 396 -11.94 0.39 -20.88
CA THR A 396 -13.01 1.28 -20.43
C THR A 396 -12.52 2.25 -19.36
N PRO A 397 -12.92 3.53 -19.43
CA PRO A 397 -12.85 4.43 -18.29
C PRO A 397 -13.95 4.04 -17.30
N ASP A 398 -13.73 4.20 -16.00
CA ASP A 398 -14.71 3.86 -14.95
C ASP A 398 -15.17 5.15 -14.28
N ARG A 399 -16.47 5.37 -14.07
CA ARG A 399 -16.95 6.53 -13.30
C ARG A 399 -16.52 6.44 -11.84
N ALA A 400 -16.54 5.23 -11.30
CA ALA A 400 -16.11 4.93 -9.96
C ALA A 400 -14.84 4.07 -10.04
N HIS A 401 -13.74 4.59 -9.52
CA HIS A 401 -12.51 3.82 -9.40
C HIS A 401 -12.78 2.57 -8.54
N ASP A 402 -12.45 1.38 -9.06
CA ASP A 402 -12.70 0.09 -8.38
C ASP A 402 -12.12 0.04 -6.98
N TRP A 403 -10.94 0.62 -6.76
CA TRP A 403 -10.32 0.61 -5.43
C TRP A 403 -10.84 1.73 -4.50
N GLY A 404 -11.83 2.50 -4.96
CA GLY A 404 -12.31 3.71 -4.29
C GLY A 404 -11.27 4.83 -4.34
N SER A 405 -11.54 5.91 -3.60
CA SER A 405 -10.56 6.98 -3.38
C SER A 405 -10.86 7.80 -2.13
N PRO A 406 -9.84 8.35 -1.43
CA PRO A 406 -10.07 9.33 -0.39
C PRO A 406 -10.74 10.62 -0.92
N PRO A 407 -11.60 11.31 -0.13
CA PRO A 407 -12.23 10.79 1.08
C PRO A 407 -13.20 9.67 0.71
N PHE A 408 -13.03 8.51 1.36
CA PHE A 408 -13.85 7.33 1.11
C PHE A 408 -15.30 7.53 1.60
N ARG A 409 -16.11 6.45 1.57
CA ARG A 409 -17.50 6.37 2.06
C ARG A 409 -18.56 7.15 1.25
N SER A 410 -18.18 8.26 0.63
CA SER A 410 -19.08 9.04 -0.23
C SER A 410 -19.01 8.53 -1.66
N PRO A 411 -20.13 8.18 -2.30
CA PRO A 411 -20.07 7.82 -3.70
C PRO A 411 -19.56 8.95 -4.62
N PRO A 412 -18.93 8.62 -5.76
CA PRO A 412 -18.67 7.28 -6.27
C PRO A 412 -17.33 6.72 -5.75
N ARG A 413 -16.92 7.10 -4.53
CA ARG A 413 -15.60 6.80 -3.94
C ARG A 413 -15.58 5.56 -3.05
N VAL A 414 -16.70 4.83 -2.96
CA VAL A 414 -16.78 3.61 -2.13
C VAL A 414 -16.03 2.48 -2.83
N PRO A 415 -15.01 1.87 -2.18
CA PRO A 415 -14.21 0.81 -2.79
C PRO A 415 -15.06 -0.39 -3.21
N GLY A 416 -14.98 -0.78 -4.47
CA GLY A 416 -15.72 -1.88 -5.08
C GLY A 416 -17.16 -1.53 -5.38
N GLN A 417 -17.94 -1.14 -4.37
CA GLN A 417 -19.39 -1.03 -4.53
C GLN A 417 -19.82 0.09 -5.49
N SER A 418 -19.19 1.26 -5.47
CA SER A 418 -19.52 2.32 -6.44
C SER A 418 -19.19 1.90 -7.87
N HIS A 419 -18.08 1.18 -8.07
CA HIS A 419 -17.70 0.61 -9.37
C HIS A 419 -18.73 -0.42 -9.86
N TRP A 420 -19.20 -1.28 -8.97
CA TRP A 420 -20.29 -2.20 -9.29
C TRP A 420 -21.56 -1.47 -9.73
N VAL A 421 -21.97 -0.41 -9.03
CA VAL A 421 -23.20 0.33 -9.33
C VAL A 421 -23.10 1.05 -10.68
N TYR A 422 -22.01 1.77 -10.96
CA TYR A 422 -21.96 2.68 -12.11
C TYR A 422 -21.34 2.07 -13.37
N ASP A 423 -20.48 1.07 -13.23
CA ASP A 423 -19.67 0.57 -14.34
C ASP A 423 -19.94 -0.93 -14.61
N VAL A 424 -20.03 -1.78 -13.58
CA VAL A 424 -20.26 -3.23 -13.80
C VAL A 424 -21.74 -3.54 -14.08
N LEU A 425 -22.68 -3.06 -13.26
CA LEU A 425 -24.11 -3.31 -13.47
C LEU A 425 -24.62 -2.68 -14.77
N SER A 426 -24.13 -1.48 -15.10
CA SER A 426 -24.46 -0.82 -16.37
C SER A 426 -23.94 -1.62 -17.57
N PHE A 427 -22.76 -2.23 -17.47
CA PHE A 427 -22.27 -3.19 -18.47
C PHE A 427 -23.17 -4.44 -18.54
N TYR A 428 -23.64 -4.96 -17.41
CA TYR A 428 -24.61 -6.06 -17.39
C TYR A 428 -25.90 -5.69 -18.14
N TYR A 429 -26.50 -4.53 -17.85
CA TYR A 429 -27.72 -4.08 -18.51
C TYR A 429 -27.53 -3.91 -20.02
N CYS A 430 -26.45 -3.26 -20.44
CA CYS A 430 -26.27 -2.84 -21.82
C CYS A 430 -25.60 -3.90 -22.72
N CYS A 431 -24.74 -4.76 -22.17
CA CYS A 431 -23.86 -5.63 -22.96
C CYS A 431 -23.98 -7.13 -22.70
N LEU A 432 -24.31 -7.55 -21.47
CA LEU A 432 -24.30 -8.96 -21.11
C LEU A 432 -25.70 -9.57 -21.09
N TRP A 433 -26.65 -8.89 -20.46
CA TRP A 433 -28.05 -9.32 -20.43
C TRP A 433 -28.86 -8.77 -21.61
N SER A 434 -28.35 -7.75 -22.31
CA SER A 434 -28.86 -7.27 -23.60
C SER A 434 -27.71 -7.07 -24.60
N ASP A 435 -28.03 -6.84 -25.87
CA ASP A 435 -27.10 -6.66 -26.99
C ASP A 435 -26.91 -5.19 -27.41
N HIS A 436 -27.15 -4.24 -26.50
CA HIS A 436 -27.22 -2.81 -26.77
C HIS A 436 -26.00 -2.00 -26.28
N CYS A 437 -24.80 -2.59 -26.37
CA CYS A 437 -23.54 -2.02 -25.88
C CYS A 437 -23.22 -0.59 -26.32
N ARG A 438 -23.79 -0.13 -27.44
CA ARG A 438 -23.58 1.23 -27.95
C ARG A 438 -23.93 2.32 -26.93
N TYR A 439 -24.90 2.08 -26.04
CA TYR A 439 -25.22 3.02 -24.97
C TYR A 439 -24.12 3.07 -23.92
N TYR A 440 -23.54 1.93 -23.58
CA TYR A 440 -22.41 1.86 -22.66
C TYR A 440 -21.19 2.60 -23.22
N PHE A 441 -20.79 2.28 -24.47
CA PHE A 441 -19.61 2.89 -25.10
C PHE A 441 -19.75 4.38 -25.40
N LYS A 442 -20.98 4.90 -25.50
CA LYS A 442 -21.22 6.35 -25.58
C LYS A 442 -20.66 7.10 -24.35
N HIS A 443 -20.80 6.51 -23.16
CA HIS A 443 -20.35 7.12 -21.89
C HIS A 443 -19.04 6.56 -21.36
N ARG A 444 -18.62 5.40 -21.88
CA ARG A 444 -17.39 4.69 -21.50
C ARG A 444 -16.49 4.45 -22.72
N PRO A 445 -16.17 5.48 -23.54
CA PRO A 445 -15.31 5.30 -24.70
C PRO A 445 -13.87 5.02 -24.23
N SER A 446 -13.19 4.10 -24.90
CA SER A 446 -11.77 3.82 -24.61
C SER A 446 -10.94 5.08 -24.73
N SER A 447 -10.04 5.33 -23.78
CA SER A 447 -8.94 6.26 -24.01
C SER A 447 -8.04 5.68 -25.09
N ASP A 448 -7.79 6.45 -26.14
CA ASP A 448 -6.75 6.10 -27.10
C ASP A 448 -5.38 6.40 -26.47
N CYS A 449 -4.31 5.80 -27.02
CA CYS A 449 -2.99 6.03 -26.47
C CYS A 449 -2.31 7.31 -26.99
N ARG A 450 -3.06 8.26 -27.60
CA ARG A 450 -2.44 9.39 -28.33
C ARG A 450 -1.72 10.38 -27.42
N ARG A 451 -2.12 10.50 -26.15
CA ARG A 451 -1.41 11.35 -25.17
C ARG A 451 -0.64 10.54 -24.13
N TYR A 452 -0.68 9.21 -24.23
CA TYR A 452 0.17 8.37 -23.40
C TYR A 452 1.64 8.64 -23.72
N ARG A 453 2.43 8.82 -22.66
CA ARG A 453 3.88 8.97 -22.74
C ARG A 453 4.51 8.03 -21.72
N PRO A 454 5.43 7.13 -22.12
CA PRO A 454 6.12 6.24 -21.18
C PRO A 454 6.87 7.00 -20.09
N PRO A 455 6.99 6.44 -18.87
CA PRO A 455 7.83 7.03 -17.83
C PRO A 455 9.30 7.10 -18.28
N GLY A 456 10.00 8.15 -17.89
CA GLY A 456 11.43 8.34 -18.24
C GLY A 456 11.70 8.96 -19.62
N SER A 457 10.68 9.31 -20.42
CA SER A 457 10.92 10.08 -21.65
C SER A 457 11.16 11.55 -21.35
N GLY A 458 12.41 11.96 -21.13
CA GLY A 458 12.81 13.35 -21.31
C GLY A 458 12.33 13.86 -22.68
N GLU A 459 11.92 15.12 -22.78
CA GLU A 459 11.39 15.68 -24.03
C GLU A 459 12.43 15.51 -25.15
N ARG A 460 12.02 14.87 -26.25
CA ARG A 460 12.93 14.48 -27.34
C ARG A 460 13.63 15.71 -27.93
N ILE A 461 14.96 15.73 -27.92
CA ILE A 461 15.74 16.66 -28.75
C ILE A 461 15.29 16.49 -30.21
N ARG A 462 14.65 17.52 -30.77
CA ARG A 462 14.55 17.67 -32.22
C ARG A 462 15.96 17.94 -32.74
N ILE A 463 16.67 16.91 -33.21
CA ILE A 463 17.91 17.13 -33.95
C ILE A 463 17.52 17.85 -35.25
N PRO A 464 17.99 19.10 -35.49
CA PRO A 464 17.77 19.74 -36.79
C PRO A 464 18.51 18.90 -37.84
N PRO A 465 17.89 18.56 -38.99
CA PRO A 465 18.54 17.73 -39.98
C PRO A 465 19.77 18.45 -40.54
N LEU A 466 20.96 17.97 -40.17
CA LEU A 466 22.17 18.20 -40.94
C LEU A 466 22.07 17.30 -42.17
N LEU A 467 21.37 17.82 -43.20
CA LEU A 467 21.35 17.44 -44.62
C LEU A 467 19.91 17.35 -45.17
N PRO A 468 19.62 18.01 -46.30
CA PRO A 468 18.38 17.78 -47.03
C PRO A 468 18.52 16.42 -47.73
N PHE A 469 17.45 15.62 -47.74
CA PHE A 469 17.33 14.30 -48.39
C PHE A 469 17.68 13.07 -47.54
N GLN A 470 16.86 12.79 -46.52
CA GLN A 470 16.27 11.46 -46.33
C GLN A 470 15.11 11.54 -45.32
N ARG A 471 13.87 11.34 -45.79
CA ARG A 471 12.70 11.12 -44.93
C ARG A 471 12.70 9.66 -44.49
N ALA A 472 13.43 9.35 -43.43
CA ALA A 472 13.14 8.20 -42.58
C ALA A 472 12.80 8.76 -41.19
N PRO A 473 11.72 8.29 -40.51
CA PRO A 473 11.54 8.64 -39.12
C PRO A 473 12.66 7.95 -38.34
N LEU A 474 13.61 8.72 -37.84
CA LEU A 474 14.51 8.27 -36.78
C LEU A 474 13.63 7.88 -35.60
N THR A 475 13.35 6.60 -35.43
CA THR A 475 12.72 6.06 -34.23
C THR A 475 13.75 6.14 -33.11
N ALA A 476 13.86 7.31 -32.48
CA ALA A 476 14.52 7.44 -31.20
C ALA A 476 13.80 6.50 -30.23
N LEU A 477 14.52 5.48 -29.75
CA LEU A 477 14.08 4.60 -28.67
C LEU A 477 13.74 5.47 -27.45
N PRO A 478 12.65 5.18 -26.70
CA PRO A 478 12.38 5.86 -25.44
C PRO A 478 13.59 5.72 -24.51
N ALA A 479 13.97 6.80 -23.83
CA ALA A 479 15.00 6.74 -22.79
C ALA A 479 14.57 5.72 -21.72
N PRO A 480 15.48 4.85 -21.25
CA PRO A 480 15.17 3.89 -20.20
C PRO A 480 14.86 4.63 -18.88
N PRO A 481 14.10 4.01 -17.95
CA PRO A 481 13.95 4.57 -16.62
C PRO A 481 15.31 4.71 -15.93
N ALA A 482 15.42 5.70 -15.04
CA ALA A 482 16.64 5.88 -14.26
C ALA A 482 16.82 4.70 -13.30
N VAL A 483 18.03 4.17 -13.21
CA VAL A 483 18.30 2.93 -12.47
C VAL A 483 19.64 2.96 -11.74
N VAL A 484 19.66 2.36 -10.55
CA VAL A 484 20.86 2.05 -9.78
C VAL A 484 20.99 0.54 -9.65
N PHE A 485 22.13 -0.03 -9.98
CA PHE A 485 22.36 -1.48 -9.97
C PHE A 485 23.84 -1.82 -9.77
N GLY A 486 24.16 -3.07 -9.41
CA GLY A 486 25.56 -3.50 -9.22
C GLY A 486 26.22 -2.84 -8.01
N ASP A 487 27.44 -2.32 -8.22
CA ASP A 487 28.37 -1.78 -7.21
C ASP A 487 28.62 -0.26 -7.33
N PRO A 488 27.66 0.54 -6.87
CA PRO A 488 26.53 0.91 -7.67
C PRO A 488 26.91 1.69 -8.96
N HIS A 489 26.42 1.19 -10.08
CA HIS A 489 26.30 1.90 -11.35
C HIS A 489 24.98 2.64 -11.44
N PHE A 490 25.03 3.82 -12.04
CA PHE A 490 23.89 4.69 -12.23
C PHE A 490 23.62 4.87 -13.73
N ILE A 491 22.34 4.95 -14.07
CA ILE A 491 21.84 5.46 -15.35
C ILE A 491 20.81 6.55 -15.02
N THR A 492 21.07 7.79 -15.43
CA THR A 492 20.20 8.95 -15.20
C THR A 492 18.97 8.93 -16.12
N PHE A 493 18.01 9.82 -15.87
CA PHE A 493 16.79 9.92 -16.69
C PHE A 493 17.08 10.24 -18.17
N ASP A 494 18.17 10.95 -18.46
CA ASP A 494 18.58 11.29 -19.83
C ASP A 494 19.71 10.39 -20.38
N GLY A 495 19.99 9.27 -19.70
CA GLY A 495 20.82 8.18 -20.20
C GLY A 495 22.32 8.31 -19.94
N VAL A 496 22.77 9.29 -19.13
CA VAL A 496 24.16 9.34 -18.65
C VAL A 496 24.39 8.16 -17.73
N SER A 497 25.54 7.51 -17.90
CA SER A 497 25.93 6.41 -17.04
C SER A 497 27.32 6.58 -16.47
N TYR A 498 27.44 6.29 -15.18
CA TYR A 498 28.63 6.46 -14.37
C TYR A 498 28.59 5.50 -13.16
N SER A 499 29.71 5.33 -12.48
CA SER A 499 29.83 4.54 -11.25
C SER A 499 30.12 5.46 -10.07
N PHE A 500 29.56 5.15 -8.90
CA PHE A 500 29.83 5.90 -7.68
C PHE A 500 29.88 4.98 -6.45
N ASN A 501 31.09 4.66 -6.00
CA ASN A 501 31.34 3.78 -4.86
C ASN A 501 31.54 4.55 -3.53
N GLY A 502 30.61 5.44 -3.18
CA GLY A 502 30.63 6.13 -1.89
C GLY A 502 29.96 5.32 -0.79
N LYS A 503 30.52 5.31 0.43
CA LYS A 503 29.85 4.77 1.64
C LYS A 503 29.01 5.87 2.28
N GLY A 504 27.69 5.69 2.38
CA GLY A 504 26.83 6.75 2.91
C GLY A 504 25.35 6.65 2.54
N GLU A 505 24.65 7.77 2.69
CA GLU A 505 23.24 7.98 2.35
C GLU A 505 23.10 9.19 1.42
N TYR A 506 22.48 9.00 0.26
CA TYR A 506 22.49 9.99 -0.83
C TYR A 506 21.09 10.24 -1.40
N THR A 507 20.86 11.46 -1.87
CA THR A 507 19.65 11.80 -2.62
C THR A 507 19.73 11.24 -4.04
N LEU A 508 18.93 10.22 -4.35
CA LEU A 508 18.84 9.66 -5.70
C LEU A 508 18.09 10.61 -6.62
N VAL A 509 16.91 11.04 -6.19
CA VAL A 509 16.13 12.07 -6.89
C VAL A 509 15.28 12.86 -5.91
N SER A 510 15.14 14.14 -6.18
CA SER A 510 14.22 15.06 -5.51
C SER A 510 13.50 15.91 -6.55
N SER A 511 12.25 16.28 -6.24
CA SER A 511 11.43 17.21 -7.04
C SER A 511 10.69 18.12 -6.08
N ALA A 512 11.05 19.41 -6.08
CA ALA A 512 10.41 20.38 -5.20
C ALA A 512 8.95 20.63 -5.58
N LYS A 513 8.64 20.63 -6.89
CA LYS A 513 7.29 20.87 -7.40
C LYS A 513 6.31 19.75 -7.01
N LYS A 514 6.78 18.51 -7.01
CA LYS A 514 5.97 17.33 -6.64
C LYS A 514 6.16 16.91 -5.18
N GLN A 515 7.14 17.52 -4.48
CA GLN A 515 7.55 17.16 -3.13
C GLN A 515 7.96 15.68 -3.02
N LEU A 516 8.53 15.12 -4.09
CA LEU A 516 9.04 13.76 -4.11
C LEU A 516 10.50 13.76 -3.66
N THR A 517 10.85 12.83 -2.77
CA THR A 517 12.23 12.57 -2.34
C THR A 517 12.46 11.06 -2.35
N VAL A 518 13.55 10.63 -3.00
CA VAL A 518 14.03 9.24 -3.00
C VAL A 518 15.51 9.24 -2.63
N GLN A 519 15.86 8.48 -1.60
CA GLN A 519 17.22 8.38 -1.04
C GLN A 519 17.70 6.94 -1.09
N GLY A 520 19.01 6.74 -1.25
CA GLY A 520 19.66 5.43 -1.26
C GLY A 520 20.77 5.35 -0.23
N ARG A 521 20.89 4.21 0.47
CA ARG A 521 22.00 3.89 1.38
C ARG A 521 22.92 2.88 0.73
N THR A 522 24.22 3.16 0.75
CA THR A 522 25.27 2.27 0.26
C THR A 522 26.21 1.87 1.39
N GLU A 523 26.42 0.55 1.53
CA GLU A 523 27.32 -0.04 2.52
C GLU A 523 28.51 -0.72 1.84
N PRO A 524 29.69 -0.81 2.50
CA PRO A 524 30.81 -1.58 1.99
C PRO A 524 30.43 -3.04 1.74
N VAL A 525 31.00 -3.62 0.67
CA VAL A 525 30.91 -5.05 0.43
C VAL A 525 31.91 -5.76 1.35
N GLU A 526 31.43 -6.72 2.13
CA GLU A 526 32.29 -7.49 3.03
C GLU A 526 33.15 -8.51 2.26
N GLY A 527 34.40 -8.70 2.69
CA GLY A 527 35.27 -9.78 2.20
C GLY A 527 36.02 -9.52 0.90
N ILE A 528 35.97 -8.29 0.37
CA ILE A 528 36.77 -7.86 -0.79
C ILE A 528 37.98 -7.02 -0.35
N LYS A 529 39.05 -7.04 -1.16
CA LYS A 529 40.29 -6.28 -0.89
C LYS A 529 40.16 -4.80 -1.25
N ASN A 530 39.32 -4.49 -2.23
CA ASN A 530 39.13 -3.15 -2.77
C ASN A 530 37.92 -2.50 -2.11
N ASN A 531 37.97 -1.19 -1.89
CA ASN A 531 36.84 -0.45 -1.36
C ASN A 531 35.73 -0.35 -2.44
N ALA A 532 34.70 -1.19 -2.32
CA ALA A 532 33.49 -1.10 -3.12
C ALA A 532 32.25 -1.14 -2.21
N THR A 533 31.15 -0.62 -2.72
CA THR A 533 29.88 -0.53 -1.99
C THR A 533 28.76 -1.20 -2.76
N LYS A 534 27.65 -1.45 -2.06
CA LYS A 534 26.40 -1.91 -2.65
C LYS A 534 25.23 -1.18 -2.04
N MET A 535 24.14 -1.04 -2.80
CA MET A 535 22.91 -0.45 -2.29
C MET A 535 22.25 -1.42 -1.29
N THR A 536 21.96 -0.96 -0.07
CA THR A 536 21.37 -1.76 1.01
C THR A 536 20.00 -1.27 1.48
N ALA A 537 19.66 -0.01 1.23
CA ALA A 537 18.33 0.53 1.51
C ALA A 537 17.93 1.65 0.53
N VAL A 538 16.63 1.82 0.33
CA VAL A 538 16.03 2.93 -0.41
C VAL A 538 14.86 3.47 0.40
N ALA A 539 14.85 4.77 0.69
CA ALA A 539 13.77 5.42 1.42
C ALA A 539 13.12 6.52 0.58
N MET A 540 11.79 6.61 0.60
CA MET A 540 11.05 7.47 -0.32
C MET A 540 9.79 8.06 0.31
N LYS A 541 9.43 9.27 -0.14
CA LYS A 541 8.25 10.02 0.33
C LYS A 541 7.77 10.99 -0.75
N GLU A 542 6.46 11.22 -0.83
CA GLU A 542 5.85 12.31 -1.60
C GLU A 542 4.93 13.17 -0.72
N ALA A 543 5.19 14.48 -0.68
CA ALA A 543 4.38 15.43 0.08
C ALA A 543 4.15 14.99 1.54
N SER A 544 2.89 14.76 1.93
CA SER A 544 2.47 14.30 3.26
C SER A 544 2.17 12.79 3.31
N SER A 545 2.72 12.01 2.37
CA SER A 545 2.62 10.55 2.43
C SER A 545 3.37 10.00 3.65
N ASP A 546 3.03 8.77 4.02
CA ASP A 546 3.90 7.97 4.88
C ASP A 546 5.28 7.80 4.23
N VAL A 547 6.32 7.65 5.04
CA VAL A 547 7.67 7.31 4.56
C VAL A 547 7.76 5.81 4.36
N VAL A 548 8.19 5.39 3.18
CA VAL A 548 8.44 3.98 2.86
C VAL A 548 9.95 3.76 2.74
N GLU A 549 10.49 2.86 3.56
CA GLU A 549 11.86 2.37 3.44
C GLU A 549 11.84 0.91 2.99
N VAL A 550 12.64 0.56 1.99
CA VAL A 550 12.87 -0.80 1.54
C VAL A 550 14.35 -1.12 1.72
N ARG A 551 14.68 -2.16 2.49
CA ARG A 551 16.07 -2.50 2.81
C ARG A 551 16.34 -4.00 2.75
N LEU A 552 17.61 -4.37 2.72
CA LEU A 552 18.03 -5.75 2.87
C LEU A 552 17.67 -6.25 4.28
N GLY A 553 16.92 -7.36 4.33
CA GLY A 553 16.60 -8.10 5.54
C GLY A 553 17.15 -9.54 5.48
N PRO A 554 16.99 -10.31 6.57
CA PRO A 554 17.55 -11.66 6.68
C PRO A 554 16.94 -12.67 5.68
N ASN A 555 15.68 -12.46 5.27
CA ASN A 555 14.92 -13.39 4.42
C ASN A 555 14.50 -12.77 3.06
N GLY A 556 15.16 -11.70 2.64
CA GLY A 556 14.80 -10.92 1.45
C GLY A 556 14.70 -9.42 1.78
N LEU A 557 13.82 -8.71 1.08
CA LEU A 557 13.53 -7.30 1.32
C LEU A 557 12.62 -7.13 2.53
N GLU A 558 12.98 -6.19 3.40
CA GLU A 558 12.14 -5.66 4.46
C GLU A 558 11.56 -4.32 4.00
N VAL A 559 10.29 -4.06 4.32
CA VAL A 559 9.61 -2.81 4.03
C VAL A 559 9.15 -2.20 5.35
N LEU A 560 9.46 -0.93 5.57
CA LEU A 560 9.06 -0.18 6.75
C LEU A 560 8.19 1.01 6.34
N ARG A 561 7.12 1.23 7.10
CA ARG A 561 6.26 2.42 7.07
C ARG A 561 6.54 3.23 8.31
N ASP A 562 7.04 4.45 8.16
CA ASP A 562 7.34 5.35 9.28
C ASP A 562 8.10 4.64 10.42
N GLN A 563 9.16 3.91 10.06
CA GLN A 563 10.03 3.15 10.97
C GLN A 563 9.40 1.90 11.61
N LYS A 564 8.17 1.51 11.24
CA LYS A 564 7.54 0.22 11.62
C LYS A 564 7.57 -0.76 10.44
N GLY A 565 8.05 -1.98 10.67
CA GLY A 565 8.04 -3.05 9.66
C GLY A 565 6.62 -3.43 9.20
N LEU A 566 6.44 -3.61 7.90
CA LEU A 566 5.22 -4.11 7.28
C LEU A 566 5.37 -5.61 6.94
N SER A 567 4.34 -6.39 7.28
CA SER A 567 4.25 -7.79 6.89
C SER A 567 3.44 -7.95 5.61
N PHE A 568 3.96 -8.67 4.62
CA PHE A 568 3.24 -9.03 3.38
C PHE A 568 2.75 -10.49 3.39
N ALA A 569 2.56 -11.06 4.58
CA ALA A 569 2.16 -12.47 4.74
C ALA A 569 0.68 -12.72 4.40
N GLU A 570 -0.20 -11.75 4.63
CA GLU A 570 -1.64 -11.84 4.34
C GLU A 570 -2.03 -11.09 3.06
N GLN A 571 -1.35 -9.99 2.75
CA GLN A 571 -1.60 -9.14 1.59
C GLN A 571 -0.31 -8.81 0.86
N SER A 572 -0.34 -8.84 -0.48
CA SER A 572 0.76 -8.36 -1.33
C SER A 572 0.64 -6.88 -1.69
N TRP A 573 -0.55 -6.28 -1.56
CA TRP A 573 -0.83 -4.88 -1.82
C TRP A 573 -1.28 -4.18 -0.53
N MET A 574 -0.77 -2.97 -0.28
CA MET A 574 -1.18 -2.13 0.84
C MET A 574 -1.40 -0.69 0.38
N ASP A 575 -2.52 -0.11 0.81
CA ASP A 575 -2.80 1.31 0.71
C ASP A 575 -2.40 1.97 2.04
N LEU A 576 -1.43 2.89 1.96
CA LEU A 576 -0.94 3.69 3.08
C LEU A 576 -1.43 5.13 2.90
N GLN A 577 -1.06 6.03 3.82
CA GLN A 577 -1.40 7.44 3.65
C GLN A 577 -0.60 8.02 2.47
N GLY A 578 -1.28 8.38 1.38
CA GLY A 578 -0.68 9.07 0.23
C GLY A 578 0.35 8.25 -0.57
N VAL A 579 0.40 6.92 -0.39
CA VAL A 579 1.30 6.02 -1.12
C VAL A 579 0.73 4.60 -1.09
N SER A 580 0.93 3.85 -2.18
CA SER A 580 0.59 2.42 -2.24
C SER A 580 1.87 1.58 -2.39
N VAL A 581 1.90 0.41 -1.76
CA VAL A 581 3.03 -0.51 -1.79
C VAL A 581 2.59 -1.89 -2.26
N PHE A 582 3.31 -2.44 -3.23
CA PHE A 582 3.09 -3.78 -3.76
C PHE A 582 4.35 -4.63 -3.61
N SER A 583 4.22 -5.77 -2.95
CA SER A 583 5.29 -6.75 -2.73
C SER A 583 4.74 -8.17 -2.98
N PRO A 584 4.81 -8.69 -4.22
CA PRO A 584 4.34 -10.03 -4.55
C PRO A 584 5.31 -11.13 -4.08
N THR A 585 6.58 -10.81 -3.88
CA THR A 585 7.63 -11.72 -3.42
C THR A 585 8.55 -10.99 -2.46
N SER A 586 9.30 -11.72 -1.63
CA SER A 586 10.31 -11.12 -0.75
C SER A 586 11.51 -10.52 -1.49
N THR A 587 11.48 -10.44 -2.82
CA THR A 587 12.58 -9.93 -3.66
C THR A 587 12.18 -8.76 -4.53
N ASN A 588 10.90 -8.40 -4.60
CA ASN A 588 10.39 -7.34 -5.46
C ASN A 588 9.42 -6.45 -4.67
N VAL A 589 9.72 -5.16 -4.58
CA VAL A 589 8.84 -4.15 -3.99
C VAL A 589 8.63 -3.02 -4.99
N THR A 590 7.39 -2.59 -5.16
CA THR A 590 7.01 -1.42 -5.96
C THR A 590 6.29 -0.43 -5.07
N VAL A 591 6.73 0.81 -5.05
CA VAL A 591 6.13 1.92 -4.30
C VAL A 591 5.58 2.94 -5.28
N MET A 592 4.31 3.33 -5.13
CA MET A 592 3.56 4.10 -6.13
C MET A 592 2.93 5.33 -5.48
N PHE A 593 3.16 6.51 -6.07
CA PHE A 593 2.73 7.80 -5.54
C PHE A 593 1.61 8.46 -6.36
N PRO A 594 0.80 9.35 -5.76
CA PRO A 594 -0.27 10.08 -6.45
C PRO A 594 0.18 10.89 -7.67
N SER A 595 1.42 11.37 -7.71
CA SER A 595 1.98 12.05 -8.89
C SER A 595 2.16 11.14 -10.11
N GLY A 596 2.04 9.82 -9.95
CA GLY A 596 2.38 8.80 -10.93
C GLY A 596 3.84 8.34 -10.86
N ALA A 597 4.63 8.84 -9.89
CA ALA A 597 5.97 8.34 -9.63
C ALA A 597 5.93 6.91 -9.09
N GLY A 598 6.79 6.05 -9.62
CA GLY A 598 7.00 4.67 -9.16
C GLY A 598 8.46 4.41 -8.79
N VAL A 599 8.68 3.63 -7.74
CA VAL A 599 10.02 3.14 -7.36
C VAL A 599 9.97 1.62 -7.26
N GLU A 600 10.74 0.94 -8.10
CA GLU A 600 10.90 -0.51 -8.04
C GLU A 600 12.21 -0.87 -7.37
N VAL A 601 12.15 -1.67 -6.32
CA VAL A 601 13.31 -2.20 -5.60
C VAL A 601 13.33 -3.72 -5.77
N ARG A 602 14.39 -4.23 -6.40
CA ARG A 602 14.56 -5.66 -6.68
C ARG A 602 15.83 -6.18 -6.04
N LEU A 603 15.74 -7.28 -5.31
CA LEU A 603 16.90 -7.99 -4.76
C LEU A 603 17.47 -8.94 -5.81
N ARG A 604 18.72 -8.69 -6.25
CA ARG A 604 19.46 -9.56 -7.17
C ARG A 604 20.86 -9.79 -6.64
N ALA A 605 21.26 -11.06 -6.53
CA ALA A 605 22.62 -11.46 -6.11
C ALA A 605 23.13 -10.75 -4.82
N GLY A 606 22.24 -10.46 -3.86
CA GLY A 606 22.62 -9.83 -2.58
C GLY A 606 22.82 -8.32 -2.60
N THR A 607 22.45 -7.63 -3.69
CA THR A 607 22.40 -6.17 -3.83
C THR A 607 21.01 -5.70 -4.30
N LEU A 608 20.67 -4.44 -4.02
CA LEU A 608 19.45 -3.82 -4.50
C LEU A 608 19.65 -3.24 -5.90
N THR A 609 18.73 -3.56 -6.80
CA THR A 609 18.50 -2.80 -8.04
C THR A 609 17.31 -1.89 -7.82
N THR A 610 17.48 -0.59 -8.08
CA THR A 610 16.46 0.43 -7.84
C THR A 610 16.15 1.16 -9.13
N SER A 611 14.93 1.04 -9.63
CA SER A 611 14.45 1.77 -10.81
C SER A 611 13.46 2.85 -10.38
N VAL A 612 13.64 4.07 -10.87
CA VAL A 612 12.72 5.18 -10.62
C VAL A 612 12.00 5.55 -11.92
N LEU A 613 10.67 5.50 -11.87
CA LEU A 613 9.75 5.72 -12.98
C LEU A 613 9.03 7.04 -12.75
N LEU A 614 9.36 8.07 -13.53
CA LEU A 614 8.73 9.39 -13.41
C LEU A 614 7.92 9.73 -14.67
N PRO A 615 6.68 10.24 -14.54
CA PRO A 615 5.94 10.78 -15.66
C PRO A 615 6.50 12.14 -16.10
N ASP A 616 6.20 12.56 -17.33
CA ASP A 616 6.61 13.84 -17.92
C ASP A 616 6.29 15.09 -17.07
N ALA A 617 5.38 15.00 -16.11
CA ALA A 617 5.08 16.08 -15.18
C ALA A 617 6.28 16.50 -14.30
N PHE A 618 7.31 15.64 -14.21
CA PHE A 618 8.59 15.88 -13.53
C PHE A 618 9.65 16.52 -14.43
N ALA A 619 9.38 16.69 -15.73
CA ALA A 619 10.37 17.19 -16.67
C ALA A 619 10.95 18.56 -16.26
N GLY A 620 12.27 18.65 -16.21
CA GLY A 620 13.04 19.84 -15.85
C GLY A 620 13.10 20.16 -14.36
N ASP A 621 12.46 19.38 -13.49
CA ASP A 621 12.32 19.66 -12.05
C ASP A 621 13.16 18.72 -11.15
N THR A 622 13.72 17.64 -11.71
CA THR A 622 14.47 16.67 -10.91
C THR A 622 15.88 17.12 -10.61
N LEU A 623 16.35 16.79 -9.40
CA LEU A 623 17.71 17.01 -8.91
C LEU A 623 18.18 15.78 -8.14
N GLY A 624 19.47 15.46 -8.19
CA GLY A 624 20.06 14.32 -7.47
C GLY A 624 20.98 13.48 -8.34
N LEU A 625 21.36 12.31 -7.85
CA LEU A 625 22.23 11.37 -8.57
C LEU A 625 21.60 10.84 -9.87
N LEU A 626 20.28 10.83 -10.00
CA LEU A 626 19.60 10.39 -11.22
C LEU A 626 19.44 11.50 -12.28
N GLY A 627 20.04 12.66 -12.05
CA GLY A 627 20.11 13.76 -13.02
C GLY A 627 18.82 14.56 -13.18
N LYS A 628 18.83 15.44 -14.17
CA LYS A 628 17.74 16.40 -14.44
C LYS A 628 16.98 15.94 -15.67
N MET A 629 15.80 15.36 -15.46
CA MET A 629 14.94 14.79 -16.49
C MET A 629 14.46 15.86 -17.49
N ASN A 630 15.26 16.21 -18.51
CA ASN A 630 14.91 17.25 -19.47
C ASN A 630 15.25 16.87 -20.92
N GLY A 631 15.80 15.67 -21.14
CA GLY A 631 16.27 15.16 -22.41
C GLY A 631 17.71 15.53 -22.77
N ALA A 632 18.47 16.17 -21.88
CA ALA A 632 19.82 16.68 -22.13
C ALA A 632 20.86 16.09 -21.16
N ALA A 633 21.47 14.98 -21.56
CA ALA A 633 22.58 14.33 -20.86
C ALA A 633 23.77 15.24 -20.43
N ALA A 634 23.89 16.45 -21.00
CA ALA A 634 24.97 17.37 -20.66
C ALA A 634 24.79 18.08 -19.30
N ASP A 635 23.56 18.15 -18.76
CA ASP A 635 23.28 18.82 -17.48
C ASP A 635 22.79 17.87 -16.37
N ASP A 636 22.98 16.56 -16.56
CA ASP A 636 22.64 15.53 -15.56
C ASP A 636 23.63 15.50 -14.39
N LEU A 637 24.92 15.73 -14.65
CA LEU A 637 25.98 15.61 -13.63
C LEU A 637 26.29 16.98 -13.03
N VAL A 638 25.40 17.42 -12.14
CA VAL A 638 25.48 18.70 -11.43
C VAL A 638 25.58 18.44 -9.93
N LEU A 639 26.57 19.02 -9.26
CA LEU A 639 26.76 18.93 -7.81
C LEU A 639 25.57 19.56 -7.06
N SER A 640 25.41 19.22 -5.79
CA SER A 640 24.33 19.76 -4.95
C SER A 640 24.36 21.29 -4.77
N ASP A 641 25.50 21.94 -5.05
CA ASP A 641 25.67 23.39 -5.06
C ASP A 641 25.34 24.05 -6.42
N GLY A 642 24.98 23.26 -7.43
CA GLY A 642 24.61 23.69 -8.77
C GLY A 642 25.77 23.78 -9.76
N GLN A 643 27.01 23.46 -9.38
CA GLN A 643 28.14 23.44 -10.31
C GLN A 643 28.14 22.16 -11.17
N PRO A 644 28.43 22.24 -12.48
CA PRO A 644 28.57 21.05 -13.31
C PRO A 644 29.88 20.31 -13.01
N VAL A 645 29.88 18.98 -13.22
CA VAL A 645 31.10 18.16 -13.17
C VAL A 645 32.10 18.63 -14.23
N ARG A 646 33.38 18.72 -13.87
CA ARG A 646 34.43 19.25 -14.75
C ARG A 646 34.81 18.25 -15.83
N ASN A 647 35.03 16.98 -15.46
CA ASN A 647 35.36 15.91 -16.39
C ASN A 647 34.50 14.66 -16.15
N HIS A 648 33.56 14.38 -17.05
CA HIS A 648 32.66 13.23 -16.95
C HIS A 648 33.38 11.87 -17.10
N SER A 649 34.64 11.87 -17.55
CA SER A 649 35.45 10.65 -17.71
C SER A 649 36.44 10.43 -16.57
N ASP A 650 36.53 11.36 -15.62
CA ASP A 650 37.41 11.24 -14.46
C ASP A 650 36.65 10.64 -13.27
N PRO A 651 37.00 9.42 -12.82
CA PRO A 651 36.34 8.78 -11.68
C PRO A 651 36.40 9.58 -10.38
N GLU A 652 37.44 10.40 -10.16
CA GLU A 652 37.58 11.22 -8.96
C GLU A 652 36.60 12.40 -8.95
N ASP A 653 36.41 13.04 -10.11
CA ASP A 653 35.40 14.09 -10.30
C ASP A 653 33.98 13.52 -10.13
N LEU A 654 33.71 12.32 -10.67
CA LEU A 654 32.43 11.62 -10.51
C LEU A 654 32.17 11.23 -9.05
N PHE A 655 33.20 10.81 -8.33
CA PHE A 655 33.09 10.51 -6.90
C PHE A 655 32.80 11.76 -6.07
N SER A 656 33.47 12.86 -6.37
CA SER A 656 33.20 14.16 -5.73
C SER A 656 31.77 14.65 -5.99
N PHE A 657 31.27 14.44 -7.23
CA PHE A 657 29.87 14.69 -7.55
C PHE A 657 28.91 13.83 -6.74
N GLY A 658 29.17 12.52 -6.67
CA GLY A 658 28.34 11.61 -5.87
C GLY A 658 28.29 11.99 -4.39
N ALA A 659 29.46 12.29 -3.82
CA ALA A 659 29.63 12.73 -2.43
C ALA A 659 28.86 14.04 -2.13
N SER A 660 28.77 14.96 -3.10
CA SER A 660 28.04 16.22 -2.93
C SER A 660 26.55 16.03 -2.63
N TRP A 661 25.95 14.91 -3.05
CA TRP A 661 24.53 14.59 -2.86
C TRP A 661 24.23 13.82 -1.56
N ALA A 662 25.18 13.79 -0.62
CA ALA A 662 24.97 13.24 0.72
C ALA A 662 23.76 13.91 1.39
N VAL A 663 22.88 13.10 2.00
CA VAL A 663 21.70 13.63 2.70
C VAL A 663 22.11 14.43 3.93
N SER A 664 21.32 15.42 4.32
CA SER A 664 21.50 16.08 5.62
C SER A 664 20.82 15.27 6.73
N HIS A 665 21.23 15.49 7.98
CA HIS A 665 20.67 14.78 9.13
C HIS A 665 19.15 14.93 9.23
N ASP A 666 18.61 16.14 9.04
CA ASP A 666 17.18 16.42 9.20
C ASP A 666 16.34 16.03 7.97
N ALA A 667 16.98 15.79 6.83
CA ALA A 667 16.31 15.36 5.61
C ALA A 667 16.30 13.83 5.43
N ALA A 668 17.01 13.08 6.27
CA ALA A 668 17.12 11.64 6.13
C ALA A 668 15.76 10.95 6.37
N LEU A 669 15.37 10.07 5.44
CA LEU A 669 14.12 9.31 5.50
C LEU A 669 14.30 7.92 6.12
N PHE A 670 15.52 7.55 6.49
CA PHE A 670 15.83 6.19 6.93
C PHE A 670 15.55 5.93 8.41
N THR A 671 15.33 4.67 8.71
CA THR A 671 15.20 4.11 10.06
C THR A 671 16.58 3.73 10.60
N TYR A 672 16.85 4.12 11.86
CA TYR A 672 18.07 3.76 12.58
C TYR A 672 17.71 2.93 13.81
N ASP A 673 17.52 1.63 13.59
CA ASP A 673 17.02 0.65 14.56
C ASP A 673 18.06 -0.40 14.96
N SER A 674 19.34 -0.16 14.68
CA SER A 674 20.46 -0.96 15.18
C SER A 674 21.62 -0.08 15.61
N GLN A 675 22.48 -0.59 16.50
CA GLN A 675 23.66 0.13 16.94
C GLN A 675 24.61 0.47 15.77
N LYS A 676 24.76 -0.45 14.81
CA LYS A 676 25.52 -0.22 13.57
C LYS A 676 24.98 1.00 12.82
N LEU A 677 23.66 1.05 12.58
CA LEU A 677 23.03 2.16 11.85
C LEU A 677 23.15 3.49 12.61
N LEU A 678 23.08 3.45 13.94
CA LEU A 678 23.28 4.63 14.76
C LEU A 678 24.73 5.15 14.67
N ASP A 679 25.71 4.27 14.81
CA ASP A 679 27.12 4.66 14.88
C ASP A 679 27.70 5.02 13.51
N GLU A 680 27.33 4.30 12.45
CA GLU A 680 27.90 4.48 11.10
C GLU A 680 27.16 5.49 10.24
N TYR A 681 25.91 5.83 10.56
CA TYR A 681 25.10 6.74 9.73
C TYR A 681 24.48 7.88 10.54
N TYR A 682 23.76 7.59 11.63
CA TYR A 682 23.07 8.64 12.39
C TYR A 682 24.03 9.59 13.11
N ASN A 683 25.04 9.05 13.80
CA ASN A 683 26.03 9.80 14.57
C ASN A 683 27.28 10.18 13.76
N ALA A 684 27.41 9.64 12.55
CA ALA A 684 28.55 9.85 11.66
C ALA A 684 28.17 10.78 10.48
N PRO A 685 29.17 11.27 9.71
CA PRO A 685 28.90 11.96 8.44
C PRO A 685 28.12 11.05 7.47
N ARG A 686 27.17 11.65 6.73
CA ARG A 686 26.31 10.91 5.78
C ARG A 686 27.04 10.46 4.51
N HIS A 687 28.23 10.97 4.27
CA HIS A 687 29.22 10.44 3.35
C HIS A 687 30.51 10.25 4.13
N ASP A 688 31.09 9.05 4.08
CA ASP A 688 32.37 8.75 4.71
C ASP A 688 33.53 9.24 3.82
N PRO A 689 34.22 10.35 4.16
CA PRO A 689 35.29 10.89 3.31
C PRO A 689 36.56 10.03 3.34
N ASP A 690 36.69 9.11 4.31
CA ASP A 690 37.84 8.21 4.43
C ASP A 690 37.64 6.93 3.61
N PHE A 691 36.42 6.68 3.11
CA PHE A 691 36.13 5.58 2.20
C PHE A 691 36.43 5.99 0.75
N ILE A 692 37.67 5.75 0.32
CA ILE A 692 38.11 6.05 -1.06
C ILE A 692 38.14 4.75 -1.88
N PRO A 693 37.36 4.63 -2.97
CA PRO A 693 37.39 3.45 -3.85
C PRO A 693 38.65 3.41 -4.70
N GLU A 694 38.97 2.24 -5.26
CA GLU A 694 39.99 2.16 -6.30
C GLU A 694 39.42 2.72 -7.62
N PHE A 695 39.88 3.92 -8.01
CA PHE A 695 39.41 4.59 -9.23
C PHE A 695 39.91 3.95 -10.52
N TRP A 696 41.02 3.22 -10.45
CA TRP A 696 41.70 2.65 -11.60
C TRP A 696 42.12 1.20 -11.28
N ILE A 697 41.55 0.23 -11.98
CA ILE A 697 42.05 -1.14 -11.98
C ILE A 697 43.21 -1.19 -12.99
N PRO A 698 44.44 -1.51 -12.58
CA PRO A 698 45.54 -1.66 -13.54
C PRO A 698 45.25 -2.85 -14.46
N GLU A 699 45.03 -2.60 -15.75
CA GLU A 699 45.03 -3.68 -16.74
C GLU A 699 46.43 -4.28 -16.81
N SER A 700 46.65 -5.40 -16.14
CA SER A 700 47.88 -6.18 -16.28
C SER A 700 47.75 -7.09 -17.50
N PRO A 701 48.68 -7.04 -18.47
CA PRO A 701 48.74 -8.03 -19.56
C PRO A 701 48.91 -9.46 -19.05
N ASP A 702 49.38 -9.62 -17.80
CA ASP A 702 49.59 -10.88 -17.11
C ASP A 702 48.42 -11.26 -16.17
N ASP A 703 47.30 -10.52 -16.18
CA ASP A 703 46.12 -10.93 -15.42
C ASP A 703 45.57 -12.26 -15.97
N PRO A 704 45.64 -13.36 -15.19
CA PRO A 704 45.24 -14.69 -15.65
C PRO A 704 43.74 -14.76 -15.98
N LEU A 705 42.93 -13.81 -15.49
CA LEU A 705 41.49 -13.74 -15.72
C LEU A 705 41.10 -12.77 -16.84
N ALA A 706 42.02 -11.99 -17.41
CA ALA A 706 41.67 -10.97 -18.41
C ALA A 706 40.97 -11.55 -19.66
N ASN A 707 41.38 -12.75 -20.09
CA ASN A 707 40.74 -13.45 -21.21
C ASN A 707 39.35 -14.00 -20.83
N GLU A 708 39.17 -14.53 -19.64
CA GLU A 708 37.86 -14.99 -19.13
C GLU A 708 36.91 -13.81 -18.93
N ALA A 709 37.36 -12.74 -18.28
CA ALA A 709 36.61 -11.50 -18.12
C ALA A 709 36.23 -10.91 -19.48
N SER A 710 37.11 -10.91 -20.48
CA SER A 710 36.78 -10.42 -21.83
C SER A 710 35.78 -11.30 -22.57
N GLN A 711 35.74 -12.60 -22.30
CA GLN A 711 34.75 -13.52 -22.86
C GLN A 711 33.38 -13.39 -22.16
N ILE A 712 33.37 -13.28 -20.84
CA ILE A 712 32.16 -13.17 -20.02
C ILE A 712 31.54 -11.77 -20.17
N CYS A 713 32.37 -10.73 -20.08
CA CYS A 713 31.99 -9.33 -20.21
C CYS A 713 32.15 -8.86 -21.66
N SER A 714 31.24 -9.30 -22.52
CA SER A 714 31.15 -8.91 -23.92
C SER A 714 29.78 -8.29 -24.24
N GLY A 715 29.71 -7.46 -25.29
CA GLY A 715 28.48 -6.79 -25.72
C GLY A 715 28.24 -5.41 -25.08
N GLU A 716 27.04 -4.87 -25.31
CA GLU A 716 26.61 -3.56 -24.80
C GLU A 716 26.50 -3.61 -23.25
N GLY A 717 27.18 -2.68 -22.56
CA GLY A 717 27.28 -2.70 -21.09
C GLY A 717 28.47 -3.48 -20.51
N SER A 718 29.30 -4.12 -21.36
CA SER A 718 30.53 -4.83 -20.92
C SER A 718 31.48 -3.99 -20.05
N ARG A 719 31.47 -2.66 -20.17
CA ARG A 719 32.22 -1.74 -19.30
C ARG A 719 31.87 -1.84 -17.81
N PHE A 720 30.64 -2.19 -17.47
CA PHE A 720 30.17 -2.37 -16.08
C PHE A 720 30.50 -3.74 -15.51
N CYS A 721 30.76 -4.71 -16.39
CA CYS A 721 31.10 -6.08 -15.99
C CYS A 721 32.61 -6.23 -15.72
N ARG A 722 33.43 -5.34 -16.29
CA ARG A 722 34.89 -5.34 -16.14
C ARG A 722 35.40 -4.45 -15.00
N SER A 723 34.52 -3.66 -14.40
CA SER A 723 34.82 -2.75 -13.27
C SER A 723 34.74 -3.45 -11.93
#